data_AF-A0A1S9PKG2-F1
#
_entry.id   AF-A0A1S9PKG2-F1
#
_cell.length_a   1.000
_cell.length_b   1.000
_cell.length_c   1.000
_cell.angle_alpha   90.00
_cell.angle_beta   90.00
_cell.angle_gamma   90.00
#
_symmetry.space_group_name_H-M   'P 1'
#
loop_
_entity.id
_entity.type
_entity.pdbx_description
1 polymer ?
#
loop_
_entity_poly.entity_id
_entity_poly.type
_entity_poly.pdbx_seq_one_letter_code
_entity_poly.pdbx_strand_id
1 'polypeptide(L)'
;MQHFLRKLRFRGGYVQALMVSAACLLMYSCSPNQAADDGKKPDDNRFTPIALTKTGDLDEPMNFEVLNDGRVYINERKGGLKLFDPSTNSITLVSTIPVNTKYTSAEGVVTEAEEGFIGFTIDPNFDKNHWAYLFYSHPTEKKDVLSRWELRDDKLIEGSEKVLLEIPKQREVCCHTGGGMTWDASYNLYITVGNNTGNVADKSQTDERPNRTSWDDQRGAGNTNDLRGKILRIHPEENGTYTIPEGNLFPKGTPKTRPEIYVMGDRNPWRPSVDSKTGFLYWGEVGPDASEDSKTTRAGRDELNQARKAGFFGWPYFIGENVGYPMYDYKTDKVGAPQDPAHPVNKSVNNTGLTELPTAQPAFISYPYGVSEKFPKVGTGGRCAVGGPVFHKDNFKNAKTTFPSYYEGKWIAADLTRGWIMSIKMKENGDYDSMEQFLPDYHPVEPIDIKFASNGDLYVLEYGSNWFRKSENAKLVRITYNSGNRVPVVNASANVSGGVVPLKVTLSSAGTKDFDGDELKYEWAVKDASGKTVETLKDSTSNLTLDKAGVYNVSLTVTDPSGAKNSKSLKIVAGNEPPAVALTLSSNKTMFFPGKPVVYDVKVADKEDGKVDPKQVAVSVDYVSEGFDMAVVNQQQRSVDASTRFAVAAALIAKSDCKVCHNVNSKSVGPMFTAIADKYKAKYAWALDSLPKKIRGGGGGVWGEVNMPAHPAMSLADARTITAYILGSNDKNISTLPLAGSYTEQLPAGDAGTGTMIIRAAYTDKGAGAVPALTTEKTIQLHSSQYSSGDANILHNAEKIVEAMFTVSTNIRPKNDGYFAYKNIDLTGVQQVALMATANPSQGFVGGNIEIHLDKPDGQLLGTANVAPVNPFAALMNAANAAQTKGGSKVAAPTAKGPAKKTKGPSMADFAKLMGGMATKININGASGQHDIYFVFKNAKAKPLEPLMSVSSVKFNDVKQ
;
A
#
# COMPACT_ATOMS: atom_id res chain seq x y z
N MET A 1 -41.75 38.19 -51.76
CA MET A 1 -42.31 38.82 -52.97
C MET A 1 -41.35 39.93 -53.37
N GLN A 2 -40.84 39.94 -54.62
CA GLN A 2 -39.66 40.74 -55.05
C GLN A 2 -38.37 40.30 -54.31
N HIS A 3 -37.14 40.26 -54.86
CA HIS A 3 -36.62 40.46 -56.23
C HIS A 3 -35.23 39.73 -56.34
N PHE A 4 -34.61 39.40 -57.49
CA PHE A 4 -34.98 39.67 -58.89
C PHE A 4 -34.59 38.57 -59.93
N LEU A 5 -33.35 38.54 -60.48
CA LEU A 5 -32.90 37.77 -61.68
C LEU A 5 -31.49 37.15 -61.48
N ARG A 6 -31.04 36.01 -62.09
CA ARG A 6 -31.18 35.35 -63.44
C ARG A 6 -30.34 36.01 -64.57
N LYS A 7 -29.75 35.32 -65.57
CA LYS A 7 -29.81 33.93 -66.13
C LYS A 7 -28.38 33.28 -66.08
N LEU A 8 -27.88 32.23 -66.77
CA LEU A 8 -28.20 31.26 -67.87
C LEU A 8 -28.03 29.79 -67.34
N ARG A 9 -28.12 28.60 -68.00
CA ARG A 9 -28.01 27.95 -69.35
C ARG A 9 -26.57 27.58 -69.80
N PHE A 10 -26.29 26.39 -70.36
CA PHE A 10 -27.08 25.32 -71.04
C PHE A 10 -27.25 24.02 -70.19
N ARG A 11 -28.11 22.98 -70.42
CA ARG A 11 -28.74 22.28 -71.58
C ARG A 11 -27.79 21.40 -72.42
N GLY A 12 -27.54 20.13 -72.06
CA GLY A 12 -28.35 18.92 -72.41
C GLY A 12 -27.45 17.91 -73.19
N GLY A 13 -27.72 16.61 -73.34
CA GLY A 13 -28.86 15.76 -72.97
C GLY A 13 -28.46 14.28 -72.68
N TYR A 14 -29.33 13.31 -73.02
CA TYR A 14 -29.34 11.92 -72.51
C TYR A 14 -28.54 10.85 -73.31
N VAL A 15 -28.52 9.61 -72.76
CA VAL A 15 -28.00 8.32 -73.29
C VAL A 15 -26.49 8.14 -73.04
N GLN A 16 -25.98 7.05 -72.45
CA GLN A 16 -26.38 5.62 -72.49
C GLN A 16 -26.23 4.87 -71.12
N ALA A 17 -26.58 3.56 -71.11
CA ALA A 17 -26.64 2.60 -69.98
C ALA A 17 -25.56 2.76 -68.87
N LEU A 18 -25.83 2.63 -67.57
CA LEU A 18 -26.67 1.67 -66.81
C LEU A 18 -26.04 0.27 -66.62
N MET A 19 -24.90 0.23 -65.92
CA MET A 19 -24.47 -0.83 -64.97
C MET A 19 -23.37 -0.25 -64.05
N VAL A 20 -23.05 -0.93 -62.94
CA VAL A 20 -22.00 -0.55 -61.95
C VAL A 20 -22.23 0.83 -61.27
N SER A 21 -23.25 0.94 -60.41
CA SER A 21 -23.45 2.11 -59.52
C SER A 21 -24.14 1.77 -58.18
N ALA A 22 -23.87 0.58 -57.62
CA ALA A 22 -24.50 0.09 -56.38
C ALA A 22 -23.48 -0.36 -55.29
N ALA A 23 -22.20 -0.04 -55.46
CA ALA A 23 -21.10 -0.64 -54.67
C ALA A 23 -20.17 0.38 -53.96
N CYS A 24 -20.50 1.68 -53.95
CA CYS A 24 -19.63 2.74 -53.40
C CYS A 24 -20.32 3.62 -52.33
N LEU A 25 -21.36 3.12 -51.65
CA LEU A 25 -22.10 3.84 -50.60
C LEU A 25 -22.14 3.11 -49.23
N LEU A 26 -21.22 2.15 -49.03
CA LEU A 26 -21.03 1.40 -47.78
C LEU A 26 -19.57 1.41 -47.27
N MET A 27 -18.78 2.41 -47.68
CA MET A 27 -17.45 2.67 -47.11
C MET A 27 -17.35 4.10 -46.56
N TYR A 28 -18.10 4.34 -45.48
CA TYR A 28 -17.89 5.49 -44.61
C TYR A 28 -17.78 5.02 -43.16
N SER A 29 -16.71 5.44 -42.49
CA SER A 29 -16.50 5.33 -41.03
C SER A 29 -16.90 4.00 -40.36
N CYS A 30 -16.10 2.95 -40.57
CA CYS A 30 -15.83 2.02 -39.47
C CYS A 30 -14.76 2.65 -38.58
N SER A 31 -15.13 3.72 -37.88
CA SER A 31 -14.34 4.23 -36.76
C SER A 31 -14.50 3.22 -35.60
N PRO A 32 -13.42 2.80 -34.91
CA PRO A 32 -13.59 1.97 -33.73
C PRO A 32 -14.48 2.70 -32.72
N ASN A 33 -15.47 2.01 -32.15
CA ASN A 33 -16.41 2.59 -31.20
C ASN A 33 -15.65 3.17 -30.00
N GLN A 34 -15.47 4.48 -30.00
CA GLN A 34 -14.91 5.21 -28.86
C GLN A 34 -16.05 5.36 -27.86
N ALA A 35 -15.92 4.72 -26.69
CA ALA A 35 -16.92 4.80 -25.64
C ALA A 35 -17.13 6.28 -25.26
N ALA A 36 -18.39 6.69 -25.18
CA ALA A 36 -18.74 8.06 -24.84
C ALA A 36 -18.20 8.42 -23.44
N ASP A 37 -17.53 9.56 -23.34
CA ASP A 37 -17.01 10.09 -22.08
C ASP A 37 -18.17 10.60 -21.22
N ASP A 38 -18.78 9.67 -20.46
CA ASP A 38 -20.04 9.86 -19.74
C ASP A 38 -19.87 10.39 -18.30
N GLY A 39 -18.64 10.77 -17.94
CA GLY A 39 -18.28 11.29 -16.62
C GLY A 39 -18.26 10.25 -15.48
N LYS A 40 -18.46 8.96 -15.75
CA LYS A 40 -18.33 7.90 -14.72
C LYS A 40 -16.88 7.44 -14.57
N LYS A 41 -16.60 6.73 -13.46
CA LYS A 41 -15.31 6.06 -13.29
C LYS A 41 -15.11 5.03 -14.42
N PRO A 42 -14.04 5.11 -15.23
CA PRO A 42 -13.69 4.04 -16.15
C PRO A 42 -13.24 2.79 -15.38
N ASP A 43 -13.48 1.61 -15.96
CA ASP A 43 -12.86 0.38 -15.47
C ASP A 43 -11.33 0.54 -15.43
N ASP A 44 -10.68 0.16 -14.33
CA ASP A 44 -9.22 0.31 -14.16
C ASP A 44 -8.44 -0.46 -15.26
N ASN A 45 -9.04 -1.51 -15.84
CA ASN A 45 -8.48 -2.26 -16.98
C ASN A 45 -8.44 -1.52 -18.33
N ARG A 46 -9.01 -0.30 -18.40
CA ARG A 46 -8.83 0.60 -19.56
C ARG A 46 -7.49 1.32 -19.53
N PHE A 47 -6.74 1.22 -18.44
CA PHE A 47 -5.38 1.76 -18.35
C PHE A 47 -4.36 0.64 -18.52
N THR A 48 -3.19 0.97 -19.06
CA THR A 48 -2.10 0.01 -19.25
C THR A 48 -0.78 0.67 -18.86
N PRO A 49 -0.18 0.27 -17.72
CA PRO A 49 1.20 0.63 -17.36
C PRO A 49 2.20 -0.10 -18.28
N ILE A 50 3.01 0.65 -19.02
CA ILE A 50 4.03 0.16 -19.94
C ILE A 50 5.39 0.60 -19.43
N ALA A 51 6.25 -0.34 -19.01
CA ALA A 51 7.65 -0.04 -18.71
C ALA A 51 8.40 0.33 -20.00
N LEU A 52 9.04 1.50 -20.01
CA LEU A 52 9.78 2.02 -21.16
C LEU A 52 11.27 1.64 -21.10
N THR A 53 11.83 1.61 -19.89
CA THR A 53 13.24 1.24 -19.64
C THR A 53 13.37 -0.23 -19.19
N LYS A 54 14.53 -0.82 -19.46
CA LYS A 54 14.89 -2.21 -19.09
C LYS A 54 15.55 -2.25 -17.71
N THR A 55 15.62 -3.45 -17.13
CA THR A 55 16.36 -3.71 -15.88
C THR A 55 17.81 -3.23 -15.98
N GLY A 56 18.19 -2.33 -15.09
CA GLY A 56 19.55 -1.76 -15.04
C GLY A 56 19.81 -0.59 -15.99
N ASP A 57 18.81 -0.06 -16.69
CA ASP A 57 18.95 1.19 -17.46
C ASP A 57 19.21 2.40 -16.55
N LEU A 58 18.60 2.43 -15.35
CA LEU A 58 18.66 3.53 -14.38
C LEU A 58 19.50 3.19 -13.13
N ASP A 59 20.10 4.21 -12.51
CA ASP A 59 20.86 4.17 -11.26
C ASP A 59 20.52 5.40 -10.40
N GLU A 60 19.62 5.23 -9.43
CA GLU A 60 19.09 6.32 -8.58
C GLU A 60 18.44 7.49 -9.38
N PRO A 61 17.41 7.23 -10.21
CA PRO A 61 16.74 8.27 -10.98
C PRO A 61 15.89 9.17 -10.07
N MET A 62 15.92 10.49 -10.27
CA MET A 62 15.31 11.47 -9.35
C MET A 62 14.09 12.18 -9.93
N ASN A 63 14.22 12.86 -11.08
CA ASN A 63 13.15 13.52 -11.82
C ASN A 63 13.24 13.15 -13.31
N PHE A 64 12.19 13.48 -14.06
CA PHE A 64 12.18 13.36 -15.52
C PHE A 64 11.44 14.53 -16.18
N GLU A 65 11.69 14.78 -17.47
CA GLU A 65 10.86 15.65 -18.32
C GLU A 65 10.60 15.00 -19.67
N VAL A 66 9.35 15.06 -20.15
CA VAL A 66 8.90 14.48 -21.42
C VAL A 66 8.79 15.58 -22.48
N LEU A 67 9.50 15.43 -23.59
CA LEU A 67 9.45 16.34 -24.73
C LEU A 67 8.19 16.13 -25.58
N ASN A 68 7.85 17.12 -26.41
CA ASN A 68 6.71 17.05 -27.34
C ASN A 68 6.84 15.94 -28.41
N ASP A 69 8.05 15.41 -28.65
CA ASP A 69 8.29 14.25 -29.52
C ASP A 69 8.24 12.89 -28.78
N GLY A 70 8.02 12.91 -27.46
CA GLY A 70 7.93 11.71 -26.61
C GLY A 70 9.26 11.18 -26.09
N ARG A 71 10.41 11.79 -26.43
CA ARG A 71 11.69 11.53 -25.74
C ARG A 71 11.63 12.02 -24.30
N VAL A 72 12.39 11.39 -23.41
CA VAL A 72 12.35 11.68 -21.97
C VAL A 72 13.74 11.87 -21.40
N TYR A 73 14.03 13.07 -20.88
CA TYR A 73 15.23 13.31 -20.07
C TYR A 73 15.00 12.83 -18.64
N ILE A 74 15.99 12.18 -18.02
CA ILE A 74 15.94 11.64 -16.65
C ILE A 74 17.25 11.99 -15.94
N ASN A 75 17.21 12.65 -14.78
CA ASN A 75 18.40 12.86 -13.97
C ASN A 75 18.59 11.77 -12.91
N GLU A 76 19.84 11.50 -12.57
CA GLU A 76 20.27 10.48 -11.61
C GLU A 76 21.08 11.12 -10.49
N ARG A 77 20.83 10.73 -9.23
CA ARG A 77 21.40 11.39 -8.04
C ARG A 77 22.93 11.52 -8.09
N LYS A 78 23.61 10.55 -8.69
CA LYS A 78 25.08 10.54 -8.86
C LYS A 78 25.62 11.55 -9.89
N GLY A 79 24.77 12.40 -10.47
CA GLY A 79 25.17 13.44 -11.43
C GLY A 79 24.87 13.13 -12.90
N GLY A 80 24.33 11.95 -13.21
CA GLY A 80 23.99 11.57 -14.59
C GLY A 80 22.76 12.30 -15.12
N LEU A 81 22.80 12.71 -16.38
CA LEU A 81 21.63 13.06 -17.18
C LEU A 81 21.50 12.01 -18.30
N LYS A 82 20.33 11.40 -18.42
CA LYS A 82 20.03 10.38 -19.44
C LYS A 82 18.88 10.81 -20.33
N LEU A 83 18.80 10.20 -21.50
CA LEU A 83 17.73 10.37 -22.48
C LEU A 83 17.16 9.00 -22.87
N PHE A 84 15.86 8.79 -22.68
CA PHE A 84 15.12 7.70 -23.30
C PHE A 84 14.55 8.17 -24.64
N ASP A 85 14.80 7.38 -25.69
CA ASP A 85 14.27 7.59 -27.04
C ASP A 85 13.23 6.51 -27.39
N PRO A 86 11.95 6.88 -27.62
CA PRO A 86 10.89 5.93 -27.97
C PRO A 86 11.03 5.35 -29.39
N SER A 87 11.81 5.96 -30.28
CA SER A 87 12.00 5.49 -31.66
C SER A 87 12.96 4.29 -31.75
N THR A 88 14.03 4.30 -30.95
CA THR A 88 14.97 3.17 -30.80
C THR A 88 14.62 2.26 -29.62
N ASN A 89 13.73 2.68 -28.72
CA ASN A 89 13.43 2.04 -27.44
C ASN A 89 14.72 1.79 -26.62
N SER A 90 15.53 2.82 -26.48
CA SER A 90 16.86 2.78 -25.84
C SER A 90 17.07 3.96 -24.89
N ILE A 91 18.03 3.83 -23.98
CA ILE A 91 18.48 4.89 -23.10
C ILE A 91 19.94 5.23 -23.40
N THR A 92 20.29 6.52 -23.38
CA THR A 92 21.66 7.02 -23.56
C THR A 92 22.05 7.94 -22.41
N LEU A 93 23.35 8.08 -22.17
CA LEU A 93 23.90 9.07 -21.24
C LEU A 93 24.18 10.36 -22.02
N VAL A 94 23.55 11.45 -21.61
CA VAL A 94 23.66 12.81 -22.20
C VAL A 94 24.86 13.55 -21.63
N SER A 95 25.03 13.49 -20.31
CA SER A 95 26.12 14.15 -19.58
C SER A 95 26.25 13.57 -18.16
N THR A 96 27.34 13.88 -17.48
CA THR A 96 27.51 13.66 -16.04
C THR A 96 28.09 14.92 -15.40
N ILE A 97 27.37 15.55 -14.48
CA ILE A 97 27.85 16.69 -13.69
C ILE A 97 28.50 16.22 -12.36
N PRO A 98 29.54 16.91 -11.86
CA PRO A 98 30.15 16.56 -10.58
C PRO A 98 29.27 17.03 -9.41
N VAL A 99 28.91 16.13 -8.49
CA VAL A 99 28.03 16.40 -7.35
C VAL A 99 28.56 15.78 -6.06
N ASN A 100 28.20 16.35 -4.91
CA ASN A 100 28.41 15.67 -3.64
C ASN A 100 27.30 14.63 -3.39
N THR A 101 27.66 13.52 -2.75
CA THR A 101 26.73 12.42 -2.39
C THR A 101 26.93 11.93 -0.95
N LYS A 102 27.70 12.66 -0.13
CA LYS A 102 28.20 12.22 1.18
C LYS A 102 28.00 13.25 2.28
N TYR A 103 27.84 12.77 3.51
CA TYR A 103 28.02 13.56 4.73
C TYR A 103 29.23 13.06 5.52
N THR A 104 29.81 13.94 6.33
CA THR A 104 30.92 13.63 7.24
C THR A 104 30.59 14.24 8.60
N SER A 105 30.32 13.40 9.60
CA SER A 105 29.95 13.84 10.95
C SER A 105 31.08 14.60 11.67
N ALA A 106 30.78 15.22 12.81
CA ALA A 106 31.77 15.89 13.65
C ALA A 106 32.89 14.94 14.13
N GLU A 107 32.57 13.64 14.26
CA GLU A 107 33.49 12.55 14.60
C GLU A 107 34.27 12.00 13.38
N GLY A 108 34.04 12.54 12.19
CA GLY A 108 34.69 12.12 10.93
C GLY A 108 34.05 10.91 10.26
N VAL A 109 32.84 10.48 10.66
CA VAL A 109 32.17 9.33 10.06
C VAL A 109 31.55 9.72 8.72
N VAL A 110 32.00 9.07 7.64
CA VAL A 110 31.50 9.32 6.27
C VAL A 110 30.32 8.40 5.95
N THR A 111 29.22 8.97 5.46
CA THR A 111 27.97 8.27 5.11
C THR A 111 27.46 8.65 3.71
N GLU A 112 26.56 7.83 3.15
CA GLU A 112 25.73 8.25 2.00
C GLU A 112 24.76 9.36 2.42
N ALA A 113 24.52 10.32 1.53
CA ALA A 113 23.61 11.44 1.75
C ALA A 113 22.51 11.51 0.67
N GLU A 114 21.41 12.18 0.99
CA GLU A 114 20.37 12.60 0.03
C GLU A 114 20.82 13.70 -0.94
N GLU A 115 22.05 14.21 -0.78
CA GLU A 115 22.67 15.14 -1.73
C GLU A 115 23.01 14.46 -3.06
N GLY A 116 23.06 15.26 -4.13
CA GLY A 116 23.35 14.81 -5.49
C GLY A 116 22.82 15.77 -6.55
N PHE A 117 22.60 15.27 -7.77
CA PHE A 117 21.81 15.96 -8.81
C PHE A 117 20.34 15.59 -8.60
N ILE A 118 19.60 16.45 -7.90
CA ILE A 118 18.26 16.12 -7.38
C ILE A 118 17.16 16.60 -8.31
N GLY A 119 17.20 17.87 -8.71
CA GLY A 119 16.16 18.49 -9.52
C GLY A 119 16.59 18.73 -10.95
N PHE A 120 15.71 18.40 -11.90
CA PHE A 120 15.85 18.73 -13.30
C PHE A 120 14.50 19.21 -13.85
N THR A 121 14.50 20.30 -14.61
CA THR A 121 13.36 20.72 -15.43
C THR A 121 13.83 21.42 -16.71
N ILE A 122 12.95 21.50 -17.71
CA ILE A 122 13.18 22.25 -18.94
C ILE A 122 12.37 23.54 -18.92
N ASP A 123 12.84 24.55 -19.65
CA ASP A 123 12.14 25.82 -19.81
C ASP A 123 10.80 25.63 -20.55
N PRO A 124 9.70 26.33 -20.23
CA PRO A 124 8.45 26.19 -20.96
C PRO A 124 8.51 26.71 -22.42
N ASN A 125 9.61 27.35 -22.83
CA ASN A 125 9.95 27.65 -24.23
C ASN A 125 11.11 26.77 -24.78
N PHE A 126 11.35 25.58 -24.24
CA PHE A 126 12.46 24.69 -24.61
C PHE A 126 12.62 24.50 -26.13
N ASP A 127 11.51 24.33 -26.86
CA ASP A 127 11.47 24.19 -28.32
C ASP A 127 12.01 25.42 -29.11
N LYS A 128 12.41 26.49 -28.42
CA LYS A 128 13.01 27.72 -28.99
C LYS A 128 14.36 28.08 -28.36
N ASN A 129 14.45 28.09 -27.03
CA ASN A 129 15.67 28.53 -26.31
C ASN A 129 16.63 27.38 -25.99
N HIS A 130 16.10 26.16 -25.89
CA HIS A 130 16.80 24.96 -25.45
C HIS A 130 17.41 25.08 -24.04
N TRP A 131 16.72 25.76 -23.12
CA TRP A 131 17.19 25.93 -21.74
C TRP A 131 16.70 24.83 -20.81
N ALA A 132 17.61 24.33 -19.97
CA ALA A 132 17.32 23.40 -18.89
C ALA A 132 17.83 23.96 -17.56
N TYR A 133 17.16 23.62 -16.47
CA TYR A 133 17.48 24.06 -15.12
C TYR A 133 17.81 22.85 -14.25
N LEU A 134 18.98 22.92 -13.61
CA LEU A 134 19.54 21.85 -12.79
C LEU A 134 19.64 22.35 -11.34
N PHE A 135 19.17 21.52 -10.40
CA PHE A 135 19.32 21.74 -8.96
C PHE A 135 20.16 20.61 -8.36
N TYR A 136 21.37 20.94 -7.91
CA TYR A 136 22.37 19.95 -7.50
C TYR A 136 23.22 20.41 -6.32
N SER A 137 23.70 19.43 -5.55
CA SER A 137 24.57 19.66 -4.40
C SER A 137 26.03 19.76 -4.85
N HIS A 138 26.65 20.93 -4.64
CA HIS A 138 27.97 21.27 -5.18
C HIS A 138 29.07 20.33 -4.64
N PRO A 139 30.01 19.85 -5.48
CA PRO A 139 30.88 18.71 -5.14
C PRO A 139 31.84 18.95 -3.97
N THR A 140 32.19 20.20 -3.65
CA THR A 140 33.15 20.54 -2.57
C THR A 140 32.55 21.51 -1.55
N GLU A 141 32.22 22.74 -1.98
CA GLU A 141 31.53 23.73 -1.14
C GLU A 141 30.19 23.23 -0.60
N LYS A 142 29.84 23.61 0.64
CA LYS A 142 28.63 23.17 1.35
C LYS A 142 27.40 23.98 0.90
N LYS A 143 26.98 23.80 -0.36
CA LYS A 143 25.83 24.49 -0.96
C LYS A 143 25.11 23.62 -1.98
N ASP A 144 23.79 23.80 -2.10
CA ASP A 144 23.07 23.45 -3.32
C ASP A 144 23.14 24.63 -4.31
N VAL A 145 23.11 24.33 -5.60
CA VAL A 145 23.16 25.29 -6.70
C VAL A 145 21.96 25.06 -7.62
N LEU A 146 21.26 26.14 -7.95
CA LEU A 146 20.32 26.20 -9.08
C LEU A 146 21.04 26.88 -10.25
N SER A 147 21.20 26.19 -11.38
CA SER A 147 21.78 26.80 -12.58
C SER A 147 21.02 26.46 -13.87
N ARG A 148 21.04 27.39 -14.82
CA ARG A 148 20.50 27.26 -16.17
C ARG A 148 21.61 26.89 -17.14
N TRP A 149 21.31 25.94 -18.02
CA TRP A 149 22.20 25.43 -19.06
C TRP A 149 21.51 25.47 -20.42
N GLU A 150 22.28 25.39 -21.50
CA GLU A 150 21.76 25.05 -22.82
C GLU A 150 21.86 23.53 -23.05
N LEU A 151 20.80 22.94 -23.62
CA LEU A 151 20.65 21.51 -23.87
C LEU A 151 20.20 21.31 -25.32
N ARG A 152 21.16 21.19 -26.24
CA ARG A 152 20.95 21.09 -27.71
C ARG A 152 21.59 19.82 -28.25
N ASP A 153 21.02 19.27 -29.33
CA ASP A 153 21.52 18.06 -30.00
C ASP A 153 21.82 16.91 -29.02
N ASP A 154 20.92 16.75 -28.05
CA ASP A 154 20.93 15.80 -26.94
C ASP A 154 22.21 15.84 -26.09
N LYS A 155 22.76 17.05 -25.89
CA LYS A 155 23.97 17.35 -25.10
C LYS A 155 23.79 18.60 -24.23
N LEU A 156 24.27 18.51 -23.00
CA LEU A 156 24.45 19.69 -22.14
C LEU A 156 25.66 20.49 -22.64
N ILE A 157 25.48 21.75 -23.02
CA ILE A 157 26.51 22.54 -23.71
C ILE A 157 27.55 23.07 -22.72
N GLU A 158 28.81 22.70 -22.93
CA GLU A 158 29.95 23.13 -22.10
C GLU A 158 30.08 24.67 -22.07
N GLY A 159 30.33 25.23 -20.88
CA GLY A 159 30.44 26.68 -20.67
C GLY A 159 29.13 27.47 -20.77
N SER A 160 28.00 26.83 -21.10
CA SER A 160 26.70 27.51 -21.17
C SER A 160 26.12 27.92 -19.82
N GLU A 161 26.59 27.30 -18.72
CA GLU A 161 26.05 27.46 -17.37
C GLU A 161 25.91 28.91 -16.88
N LYS A 162 24.76 29.20 -16.26
CA LYS A 162 24.47 30.43 -15.50
C LYS A 162 23.93 30.03 -14.13
N VAL A 163 24.65 30.36 -13.05
CA VAL A 163 24.18 30.12 -11.68
C VAL A 163 23.13 31.18 -11.32
N LEU A 164 21.94 30.74 -10.93
CA LEU A 164 20.83 31.62 -10.52
C LEU A 164 20.80 31.78 -8.99
N LEU A 165 20.88 30.67 -8.25
CA LEU A 165 20.84 30.68 -6.78
C LEU A 165 21.87 29.71 -6.18
N GLU A 166 22.46 30.11 -5.07
CA GLU A 166 23.24 29.25 -4.18
C GLU A 166 22.59 29.20 -2.80
N ILE A 167 22.44 28.00 -2.24
CA ILE A 167 21.72 27.75 -0.98
C ILE A 167 22.69 27.07 0.00
N PRO A 168 23.14 27.75 1.08
CA PRO A 168 24.05 27.17 2.06
C PRO A 168 23.46 25.95 2.79
N LYS A 169 24.26 24.90 2.94
CA LYS A 169 23.89 23.65 3.62
C LYS A 169 24.91 23.28 4.71
N GLN A 170 24.50 22.47 5.67
CA GLN A 170 25.41 21.67 6.50
C GLN A 170 25.55 20.27 5.92
N ARG A 171 26.70 19.64 6.15
CA ARG A 171 27.09 18.28 5.67
C ARG A 171 27.57 17.38 6.80
N GLU A 172 27.12 17.68 8.01
CA GLU A 172 27.44 16.99 9.26
C GLU A 172 26.44 15.85 9.51
N VAL A 173 25.15 16.09 9.27
CA VAL A 173 24.06 15.15 9.52
C VAL A 173 22.97 15.20 8.44
N CYS A 174 22.29 14.06 8.27
CA CYS A 174 21.10 13.93 7.44
C CYS A 174 19.89 14.60 8.11
N CYS A 175 18.93 15.21 7.40
CA CYS A 175 18.53 14.94 6.00
C CYS A 175 17.93 16.18 5.28
N HIS A 176 17.23 15.92 4.18
CA HIS A 176 16.30 16.77 3.42
C HIS A 176 16.94 17.77 2.45
N THR A 177 17.05 17.36 1.18
CA THR A 177 17.54 18.20 0.08
C THR A 177 16.40 19.02 -0.58
N GLY A 178 15.22 18.43 -0.82
CA GLY A 178 14.12 19.02 -1.59
C GLY A 178 14.29 18.79 -3.09
N GLY A 179 14.36 19.88 -3.88
CA GLY A 179 14.83 19.89 -5.27
C GLY A 179 13.78 19.59 -6.34
N GLY A 180 12.49 19.50 -6.03
CA GLY A 180 11.47 19.48 -7.08
C GLY A 180 11.25 20.85 -7.69
N MET A 181 10.92 20.88 -8.98
CA MET A 181 10.69 22.12 -9.73
C MET A 181 9.42 22.04 -10.58
N THR A 182 8.76 23.18 -10.75
CA THR A 182 7.56 23.34 -11.60
C THR A 182 7.40 24.80 -12.04
N TRP A 183 6.47 25.06 -12.96
CA TRP A 183 6.28 26.37 -13.60
C TRP A 183 4.83 26.83 -13.53
N ASP A 184 4.59 28.13 -13.32
CA ASP A 184 3.27 28.72 -13.56
C ASP A 184 3.10 29.24 -15.01
N ALA A 185 1.85 29.55 -15.38
CA ALA A 185 1.50 30.07 -16.71
C ALA A 185 2.07 31.47 -17.03
N SER A 186 2.82 32.09 -16.10
CA SER A 186 3.57 33.33 -16.29
C SER A 186 5.09 33.08 -16.29
N TYR A 187 5.52 31.84 -16.57
CA TYR A 187 6.91 31.41 -16.67
C TYR A 187 7.74 31.62 -15.39
N ASN A 188 7.10 31.67 -14.22
CA ASN A 188 7.83 31.70 -12.94
C ASN A 188 8.18 30.27 -12.52
N LEU A 189 9.45 30.07 -12.18
CA LEU A 189 10.01 28.82 -11.69
C LEU A 189 9.79 28.71 -10.17
N TYR A 190 9.17 27.62 -9.75
CA TYR A 190 9.06 27.21 -8.35
C TYR A 190 10.11 26.14 -8.04
N ILE A 191 10.80 26.26 -6.90
CA ILE A 191 11.81 25.29 -6.45
C ILE A 191 11.57 24.91 -4.98
N THR A 192 11.43 23.62 -4.68
CA THR A 192 11.35 23.14 -3.29
C THR A 192 12.73 23.01 -2.66
N VAL A 193 12.89 23.38 -1.39
CA VAL A 193 14.19 23.37 -0.70
C VAL A 193 14.03 22.78 0.69
N GLY A 194 14.61 21.60 0.91
CA GLY A 194 14.57 20.90 2.19
C GLY A 194 15.29 21.65 3.32
N ASN A 195 14.82 21.45 4.55
CA ASN A 195 15.28 22.17 5.74
C ASN A 195 16.76 21.96 6.09
N ASN A 196 17.36 20.85 5.63
CA ASN A 196 18.75 20.46 5.87
C ASN A 196 19.08 20.31 7.38
N THR A 197 18.18 19.70 8.16
CA THR A 197 18.28 19.59 9.64
C THR A 197 18.30 18.14 10.13
N GLY A 198 19.13 17.90 11.16
CA GLY A 198 19.29 16.65 11.88
C GLY A 198 17.99 16.13 12.48
N ASN A 199 17.61 14.90 12.14
CA ASN A 199 16.36 14.29 12.58
C ASN A 199 16.32 13.96 14.08
N VAL A 200 15.17 14.25 14.70
CA VAL A 200 14.86 13.95 16.10
C VAL A 200 13.41 13.43 16.16
N ALA A 201 13.20 12.28 16.80
CA ALA A 201 11.88 11.65 16.86
C ALA A 201 11.17 11.83 18.23
N ASP A 202 11.91 12.02 19.32
CA ASP A 202 11.37 12.08 20.68
C ASP A 202 11.05 13.50 21.18
N LYS A 203 11.51 14.54 20.47
CA LYS A 203 11.45 15.97 20.86
C LYS A 203 11.27 16.88 19.63
N SER A 204 10.93 18.16 19.84
CA SER A 204 10.88 19.19 18.79
C SER A 204 12.25 19.44 18.15
N GLN A 205 12.33 19.69 16.84
CA GLN A 205 13.60 19.95 16.12
C GLN A 205 14.10 21.40 16.34
N THR A 206 14.36 21.75 17.60
CA THR A 206 14.61 23.11 18.11
C THR A 206 15.81 23.16 19.07
N ASP A 207 16.91 22.48 18.73
CA ASP A 207 18.07 22.31 19.63
C ASP A 207 19.05 23.51 19.58
N GLU A 208 18.66 24.62 20.22
CA GLU A 208 19.40 25.89 20.25
C GLU A 208 20.75 25.88 21.01
N ARG A 209 21.25 24.71 21.43
CA ARG A 209 22.50 24.64 22.21
C ARG A 209 23.74 24.97 21.35
N PRO A 210 24.84 25.46 21.95
CA PRO A 210 26.12 25.60 21.27
C PRO A 210 26.54 24.28 20.60
N ASN A 211 27.04 24.38 19.36
CA ASN A 211 27.39 23.24 18.50
C ASN A 211 26.23 22.27 18.19
N ARG A 212 24.97 22.71 18.32
CA ARG A 212 23.76 21.93 17.98
C ARG A 212 22.88 22.57 16.91
N THR A 213 23.33 23.68 16.31
CA THR A 213 22.67 24.41 15.22
C THR A 213 22.17 23.51 14.07
N SER A 214 22.88 22.42 13.73
CA SER A 214 22.43 21.44 12.72
C SER A 214 21.14 20.69 13.07
N TRP A 215 20.60 20.83 14.30
CA TRP A 215 19.34 20.25 14.81
C TRP A 215 18.30 21.33 15.23
N ASP A 216 18.49 22.59 14.85
CA ASP A 216 17.55 23.70 15.16
C ASP A 216 16.89 24.26 13.90
N ASP A 217 15.72 23.75 13.53
CA ASP A 217 14.98 24.17 12.31
C ASP A 217 14.53 25.63 12.33
N GLN A 218 14.54 26.25 13.49
CA GLN A 218 14.25 27.68 13.65
C GLN A 218 15.28 28.56 12.92
N ARG A 219 16.49 28.06 12.63
CA ARG A 219 17.48 28.75 11.79
C ARG A 219 17.11 28.80 10.30
N GLY A 220 16.29 27.85 9.84
CA GLY A 220 16.05 27.53 8.43
C GLY A 220 14.57 27.63 8.10
N ALA A 221 13.82 26.53 8.22
CA ALA A 221 12.38 26.47 7.95
C ALA A 221 11.60 27.62 8.61
N GLY A 222 11.80 27.82 9.92
CA GLY A 222 11.16 28.88 10.71
C GLY A 222 11.77 30.28 10.56
N ASN A 223 12.81 30.46 9.74
CA ASN A 223 13.49 31.75 9.52
C ASN A 223 13.01 32.41 8.22
N THR A 224 12.60 33.68 8.29
CA THR A 224 12.15 34.49 7.14
C THR A 224 13.29 34.94 6.23
N ASN A 225 14.54 34.85 6.69
CA ASN A 225 15.75 35.34 6.04
C ASN A 225 16.68 34.20 5.54
N ASP A 226 16.17 32.97 5.48
CA ASP A 226 16.89 31.78 5.02
C ASP A 226 16.09 31.07 3.91
N LEU A 227 16.75 30.39 2.97
CA LEU A 227 16.11 29.73 1.84
C LEU A 227 15.76 28.24 2.10
N ARG A 228 16.16 27.66 3.24
CA ARG A 228 15.89 26.25 3.58
C ARG A 228 14.53 26.07 4.24
N GLY A 229 13.87 24.94 3.96
CA GLY A 229 12.51 24.65 4.43
C GLY A 229 11.50 25.62 3.84
N LYS A 230 11.53 25.76 2.52
CA LYS A 230 10.78 26.72 1.69
C LYS A 230 10.36 26.08 0.36
N ILE A 231 9.36 26.67 -0.28
CA ILE A 231 9.24 26.67 -1.75
C ILE A 231 9.48 28.10 -2.24
N LEU A 232 10.51 28.25 -3.07
CA LEU A 232 10.91 29.51 -3.68
C LEU A 232 10.14 29.73 -4.98
N ARG A 233 9.94 31.00 -5.38
CA ARG A 233 9.36 31.38 -6.68
C ARG A 233 10.13 32.56 -7.27
N ILE A 234 10.72 32.36 -8.44
CA ILE A 234 11.53 33.35 -9.18
C ILE A 234 11.13 33.40 -10.66
N HIS A 235 11.49 34.47 -11.38
CA HIS A 235 11.36 34.53 -12.84
C HIS A 235 12.76 34.52 -13.47
N PRO A 236 13.20 33.42 -14.12
CA PRO A 236 14.49 33.38 -14.80
C PRO A 236 14.58 34.37 -15.97
N GLU A 237 15.72 35.04 -16.10
CA GLU A 237 15.95 36.07 -17.14
C GLU A 237 16.92 35.58 -18.23
N GLU A 238 16.80 36.11 -19.45
CA GLU A 238 17.61 35.65 -20.61
C GLU A 238 19.12 35.74 -20.36
N ASN A 239 19.55 36.79 -19.65
CA ASN A 239 20.95 37.04 -19.27
C ASN A 239 21.52 36.04 -18.24
N GLY A 240 20.71 35.13 -17.70
CA GLY A 240 21.12 34.17 -16.66
C GLY A 240 20.96 34.66 -15.23
N THR A 241 20.28 35.79 -15.02
CA THR A 241 19.84 36.28 -13.70
C THR A 241 18.39 35.85 -13.44
N TYR A 242 17.74 36.42 -12.43
CA TYR A 242 16.31 36.25 -12.18
C TYR A 242 15.70 37.53 -11.61
N THR A 243 14.40 37.73 -11.81
CA THR A 243 13.59 38.73 -11.10
C THR A 243 12.66 38.10 -10.06
N ILE A 244 12.06 38.94 -9.20
CA ILE A 244 11.15 38.53 -8.13
C ILE A 244 9.71 38.76 -8.59
N PRO A 245 8.87 37.71 -8.70
CA PRO A 245 7.45 37.86 -9.02
C PRO A 245 6.66 38.55 -7.91
N GLU A 246 5.61 39.28 -8.29
CA GLU A 246 4.64 39.79 -7.31
C GLU A 246 3.83 38.64 -6.69
N GLY A 247 3.41 38.83 -5.43
CA GLY A 247 2.64 37.83 -4.67
C GLY A 247 3.47 36.81 -3.89
N ASN A 248 4.79 36.92 -3.87
CA ASN A 248 5.67 36.20 -2.93
C ASN A 248 5.41 36.65 -1.47
N LEU A 249 5.80 35.81 -0.49
CA LEU A 249 5.44 35.99 0.93
C LEU A 249 5.98 37.28 1.54
N PHE A 250 7.15 37.72 1.08
CA PHE A 250 7.81 38.94 1.53
C PHE A 250 8.12 39.86 0.35
N PRO A 251 7.61 41.11 0.33
CA PRO A 251 7.90 42.07 -0.72
C PRO A 251 9.41 42.34 -0.89
N LYS A 252 9.83 42.62 -2.13
CA LYS A 252 11.22 42.95 -2.46
C LYS A 252 11.69 44.17 -1.67
N GLY A 253 12.72 43.98 -0.84
CA GLY A 253 13.30 45.02 0.02
C GLY A 253 12.80 45.03 1.46
N THR A 254 11.86 44.17 1.85
CA THR A 254 11.42 44.04 3.25
C THR A 254 12.60 43.58 4.15
N PRO A 255 13.00 44.36 5.18
CA PRO A 255 14.16 44.05 6.00
C PRO A 255 14.04 42.70 6.73
N LYS A 256 15.16 41.97 6.84
CA LYS A 256 15.25 40.62 7.43
C LYS A 256 14.35 39.57 6.77
N THR A 257 14.13 39.67 5.46
CA THR A 257 13.37 38.66 4.70
C THR A 257 14.04 38.33 3.36
N ARG A 258 13.77 37.12 2.85
CA ARG A 258 14.15 36.70 1.50
C ARG A 258 12.93 36.78 0.57
N PRO A 259 12.91 37.71 -0.41
CA PRO A 259 11.75 37.91 -1.28
C PRO A 259 11.55 36.78 -2.32
N GLU A 260 12.49 35.83 -2.42
CA GLU A 260 12.37 34.60 -3.21
C GLU A 260 11.34 33.62 -2.61
N ILE A 261 10.97 33.78 -1.33
CA ILE A 261 10.09 32.86 -0.60
C ILE A 261 8.63 33.02 -1.06
N TYR A 262 8.00 31.93 -1.49
CA TYR A 262 6.57 31.84 -1.74
C TYR A 262 5.86 31.02 -0.65
N VAL A 263 6.35 29.81 -0.38
CA VAL A 263 5.96 29.00 0.79
C VAL A 263 7.11 28.99 1.80
N MET A 264 6.77 29.07 3.08
CA MET A 264 7.70 29.00 4.20
C MET A 264 7.27 27.96 5.21
N GLY A 265 8.23 27.32 5.88
CA GLY A 265 7.93 26.46 7.01
C GLY A 265 7.62 25.04 6.59
N ASP A 266 8.48 24.52 5.72
CA ASP A 266 8.47 23.14 5.24
C ASP A 266 9.65 22.36 5.86
N ARG A 267 9.50 21.05 6.02
CA ARG A 267 10.56 20.12 6.45
C ARG A 267 11.29 19.53 5.23
N ASN A 268 10.56 18.78 4.40
CA ASN A 268 11.08 18.13 3.19
C ASN A 268 10.04 18.15 2.04
N PRO A 269 9.75 19.34 1.48
CA PRO A 269 8.80 19.50 0.38
C PRO A 269 9.38 18.93 -0.92
N TRP A 270 8.65 18.05 -1.63
CA TRP A 270 9.25 17.22 -2.69
C TRP A 270 8.84 17.50 -4.12
N ARG A 271 7.68 17.04 -4.62
CA ARG A 271 7.27 17.24 -6.03
C ARG A 271 6.16 18.30 -6.13
N PRO A 272 6.50 19.55 -6.50
CA PRO A 272 5.52 20.60 -6.66
C PRO A 272 4.79 20.47 -8.00
N SER A 273 3.53 20.92 -8.06
CA SER A 273 2.83 21.22 -9.31
C SER A 273 1.98 22.47 -9.17
N VAL A 274 1.82 23.22 -10.26
CA VAL A 274 0.86 24.32 -10.35
C VAL A 274 -0.35 23.85 -11.16
N ASP A 275 -1.54 24.05 -10.60
CA ASP A 275 -2.81 23.82 -11.30
C ASP A 275 -3.00 24.87 -12.40
N SER A 276 -3.15 24.40 -13.65
CA SER A 276 -3.24 25.25 -14.85
C SER A 276 -4.54 26.05 -14.98
N LYS A 277 -5.54 25.80 -14.12
CA LYS A 277 -6.83 26.50 -14.07
C LYS A 277 -6.93 27.46 -12.89
N THR A 278 -6.47 27.06 -11.70
CA THR A 278 -6.58 27.88 -10.47
C THR A 278 -5.31 28.66 -10.12
N GLY A 279 -4.15 28.24 -10.62
CA GLY A 279 -2.84 28.77 -10.21
C GLY A 279 -2.41 28.33 -8.80
N PHE A 280 -3.14 27.43 -8.15
CA PHE A 280 -2.76 26.90 -6.84
C PHE A 280 -1.56 25.97 -6.95
N LEU A 281 -0.63 26.08 -6.00
CA LEU A 281 0.55 25.24 -5.86
C LEU A 281 0.22 24.03 -4.96
N TYR A 282 0.59 22.83 -5.39
CA TYR A 282 0.41 21.58 -4.64
C TYR A 282 1.76 20.86 -4.48
N TRP A 283 2.00 20.18 -3.35
CA TRP A 283 3.21 19.35 -3.15
C TRP A 283 2.97 18.21 -2.16
N GLY A 284 3.83 17.19 -2.18
CA GLY A 284 3.97 16.23 -1.07
C GLY A 284 5.16 16.57 -0.19
N GLU A 285 5.07 16.23 1.09
CA GLU A 285 6.05 16.58 2.11
C GLU A 285 6.20 15.51 3.18
N VAL A 286 7.47 15.18 3.49
CA VAL A 286 7.83 14.12 4.45
C VAL A 286 8.01 14.70 5.85
N GLY A 287 7.33 14.12 6.84
CA GLY A 287 7.39 14.51 8.25
C GLY A 287 8.31 13.66 9.14
N PRO A 288 8.45 14.00 10.44
CA PRO A 288 9.36 13.34 11.37
C PRO A 288 8.90 11.94 11.83
N ASP A 289 9.84 11.12 12.32
CA ASP A 289 9.64 9.68 12.54
C ASP A 289 8.90 9.27 13.83
N ALA A 290 8.24 10.21 14.52
CA ALA A 290 7.54 9.92 15.77
C ALA A 290 6.30 9.04 15.54
N SER A 291 6.21 7.89 16.22
CA SER A 291 5.13 6.92 16.03
C SER A 291 3.86 7.20 16.84
N GLU A 292 3.98 7.86 18.00
CA GLU A 292 2.88 8.18 18.92
C GLU A 292 3.06 9.59 19.50
N ASP A 293 1.96 10.21 19.94
CA ASP A 293 1.99 11.48 20.68
C ASP A 293 2.63 11.30 22.07
N SER A 294 3.40 12.29 22.52
CA SER A 294 4.03 12.25 23.83
C SER A 294 3.99 13.61 24.55
N LYS A 295 4.61 13.68 25.73
CA LYS A 295 4.82 14.96 26.43
C LYS A 295 5.84 15.86 25.73
N THR A 296 6.73 15.29 24.93
CA THR A 296 7.88 15.97 24.30
C THR A 296 7.78 16.07 22.78
N THR A 297 6.93 15.25 22.15
CA THR A 297 6.73 15.23 20.68
C THR A 297 5.26 15.04 20.30
N ARG A 298 5.00 15.06 18.99
CA ARG A 298 3.75 14.67 18.35
C ARG A 298 3.99 13.46 17.46
N ALA A 299 2.99 12.59 17.30
CA ALA A 299 2.99 11.59 16.25
C ALA A 299 3.22 12.31 14.91
N GLY A 300 4.31 11.98 14.23
CA GLY A 300 4.67 12.63 12.97
C GLY A 300 3.66 12.28 11.88
N ARG A 301 3.60 13.11 10.85
CA ARG A 301 2.68 12.97 9.72
C ARG A 301 3.38 13.35 8.44
N ASP A 302 3.10 12.62 7.37
CA ASP A 302 3.39 13.15 6.03
C ASP A 302 2.18 13.92 5.54
N GLU A 303 2.43 14.83 4.61
CA GLU A 303 1.47 15.84 4.17
C GLU A 303 1.38 15.89 2.65
N LEU A 304 0.17 16.11 2.15
CA LEU A 304 -0.09 16.54 0.78
C LEU A 304 -0.73 17.93 0.90
N ASN A 305 0.01 18.94 0.49
CA ASN A 305 -0.22 20.35 0.80
C ASN A 305 -0.68 21.17 -0.41
N GLN A 306 -1.38 22.27 -0.13
CA GLN A 306 -1.97 23.18 -1.12
C GLN A 306 -1.77 24.64 -0.67
N ALA A 307 -1.10 25.45 -1.49
CA ALA A 307 -0.98 26.88 -1.33
C ALA A 307 -1.83 27.62 -2.39
N ARG A 308 -2.95 28.20 -1.96
CA ARG A 308 -3.80 29.10 -2.78
C ARG A 308 -3.20 30.50 -2.95
N LYS A 309 -2.17 30.80 -2.16
CA LYS A 309 -1.35 32.02 -2.11
C LYS A 309 -0.09 31.73 -1.30
N ALA A 310 0.89 32.62 -1.33
CA ALA A 310 2.05 32.57 -0.44
C ALA A 310 1.66 32.51 1.06
N GLY A 311 2.42 31.77 1.87
CA GLY A 311 2.09 31.54 3.28
C GLY A 311 3.15 30.77 4.09
N PHE A 312 2.92 30.68 5.41
CA PHE A 312 3.69 29.84 6.33
C PHE A 312 2.92 28.55 6.63
N PHE A 313 3.54 27.37 6.46
CA PHE A 313 2.90 26.05 6.60
C PHE A 313 3.33 25.31 7.88
N GLY A 314 4.05 26.00 8.77
CA GLY A 314 4.06 25.70 10.21
C GLY A 314 5.30 24.99 10.76
N TRP A 315 6.10 24.31 9.95
CA TRP A 315 7.31 23.64 10.42
C TRP A 315 8.36 24.67 10.93
N PRO A 316 9.01 24.48 12.10
CA PRO A 316 9.01 23.30 12.98
C PRO A 316 8.03 23.37 14.18
N TYR A 317 7.12 24.35 14.22
CA TYR A 317 6.26 24.58 15.38
C TYR A 317 4.94 23.78 15.33
N PHE A 318 4.47 23.45 14.12
CA PHE A 318 3.21 22.74 13.88
C PHE A 318 3.39 21.60 12.87
N ILE A 319 2.39 20.71 12.80
CA ILE A 319 2.28 19.64 11.80
C ILE A 319 0.80 19.31 11.53
N GLY A 320 0.46 18.86 10.34
CA GLY A 320 -0.89 18.47 9.93
C GLY A 320 -1.88 19.62 10.04
N GLU A 321 -3.01 19.40 10.72
CA GLU A 321 -4.02 20.44 10.96
C GLU A 321 -3.59 21.48 12.03
N ASN A 322 -2.41 22.10 11.86
CA ASN A 322 -1.78 23.02 12.81
C ASN A 322 -1.58 22.43 14.23
N VAL A 323 -1.27 21.13 14.33
CA VAL A 323 -1.01 20.46 15.62
C VAL A 323 0.34 20.92 16.18
N GLY A 324 0.29 21.76 17.21
CA GLY A 324 1.49 22.35 17.81
C GLY A 324 2.38 21.36 18.57
N TYR A 325 3.69 21.40 18.31
CA TYR A 325 4.71 20.70 19.07
C TYR A 325 4.89 21.31 20.48
N PRO A 326 5.16 20.52 21.52
CA PRO A 326 5.62 21.06 22.80
C PRO A 326 7.00 21.71 22.62
N MET A 327 7.15 22.99 22.98
CA MET A 327 8.46 23.66 22.92
C MET A 327 9.42 23.04 23.94
N TYR A 328 10.49 22.40 23.48
CA TYR A 328 11.44 21.70 24.37
C TYR A 328 12.69 22.53 24.68
N ASP A 329 12.94 22.82 25.96
CA ASP A 329 14.19 23.42 26.43
C ASP A 329 15.26 22.32 26.58
N TYR A 330 16.11 22.20 25.56
CA TYR A 330 17.24 21.25 25.51
C TYR A 330 18.35 21.50 26.53
N LYS A 331 18.34 22.63 27.26
CA LYS A 331 19.31 22.98 28.30
C LYS A 331 18.81 22.65 29.71
N THR A 332 17.48 22.64 29.94
CA THR A 332 16.89 22.30 31.25
C THR A 332 15.96 21.07 31.23
N ASP A 333 15.87 20.39 30.08
CA ASP A 333 14.98 19.24 29.79
C ASP A 333 13.50 19.49 30.13
N LYS A 334 13.06 20.75 30.00
CA LYS A 334 11.68 21.17 30.29
C LYS A 334 10.80 21.19 29.04
N VAL A 335 9.55 20.80 29.25
CA VAL A 335 8.46 20.91 28.28
C VAL A 335 7.70 22.22 28.53
N GLY A 336 7.72 23.11 27.53
CA GLY A 336 6.84 24.27 27.44
C GLY A 336 5.52 23.97 26.75
N ALA A 337 4.62 24.95 26.72
CA ALA A 337 3.42 24.89 25.90
C ALA A 337 3.77 24.94 24.40
N PRO A 338 2.94 24.38 23.51
CA PRO A 338 2.98 24.69 22.09
C PRO A 338 2.72 26.17 21.80
N GLN A 339 3.10 26.62 20.60
CA GLN A 339 2.82 27.97 20.14
C GLN A 339 1.36 28.12 19.65
N ASP A 340 0.93 29.38 19.46
CA ASP A 340 -0.33 29.72 18.81
C ASP A 340 -0.13 29.77 17.28
N PRO A 341 -0.86 28.99 16.47
CA PRO A 341 -0.73 29.06 15.01
C PRO A 341 -1.21 30.39 14.41
N ALA A 342 -2.02 31.19 15.11
CA ALA A 342 -2.39 32.54 14.67
C ALA A 342 -1.20 33.51 14.77
N HIS A 343 -0.39 33.38 15.82
CA HIS A 343 0.71 34.28 16.19
C HIS A 343 2.00 33.52 16.58
N PRO A 344 2.61 32.76 15.66
CA PRO A 344 3.84 32.03 15.94
C PRO A 344 5.06 32.94 16.00
N VAL A 345 6.06 32.56 16.80
CA VAL A 345 7.26 33.35 17.11
C VAL A 345 8.54 32.51 17.05
N ASN A 346 9.54 33.04 16.34
CA ASN A 346 10.88 32.49 16.27
C ASN A 346 11.86 33.31 17.12
N LYS A 347 12.19 32.75 18.28
CA LYS A 347 13.07 33.36 19.29
C LYS A 347 14.45 32.70 19.37
N SER A 348 14.78 31.83 18.40
CA SER A 348 16.05 31.11 18.38
C SER A 348 17.24 32.05 18.30
N VAL A 349 18.31 31.71 19.02
CA VAL A 349 19.63 32.35 18.90
C VAL A 349 20.22 32.25 17.48
N ASN A 350 19.72 31.32 16.65
CA ASN A 350 20.12 31.13 15.25
C ASN A 350 19.20 31.88 14.26
N ASN A 351 18.16 32.59 14.70
CA ASN A 351 17.23 33.32 13.82
C ASN A 351 17.84 34.64 13.30
N THR A 352 17.98 34.76 11.98
CA THR A 352 18.46 35.98 11.29
C THR A 352 17.32 36.82 10.69
N GLY A 353 16.07 36.39 10.87
CA GLY A 353 14.86 36.94 10.28
C GLY A 353 14.01 37.79 11.23
N LEU A 354 12.70 37.76 10.98
CA LEU A 354 11.66 38.31 11.84
C LEU A 354 11.45 37.40 13.07
N THR A 355 11.08 37.99 14.21
CA THR A 355 10.72 37.25 15.42
C THR A 355 9.25 36.84 15.40
N GLU A 356 8.35 37.75 15.02
CA GLU A 356 6.95 37.44 14.78
C GLU A 356 6.82 36.85 13.36
N LEU A 357 6.16 35.70 13.23
CA LEU A 357 6.01 34.98 11.96
C LEU A 357 4.57 35.14 11.39
N PRO A 358 4.37 34.87 10.08
CA PRO A 358 3.03 34.80 9.51
C PRO A 358 2.17 33.69 10.15
N THR A 359 0.85 33.87 10.17
CA THR A 359 -0.11 32.84 10.63
C THR A 359 0.07 31.51 9.89
N ALA A 360 0.20 30.41 10.64
CA ALA A 360 0.40 29.07 10.10
C ALA A 360 -0.85 28.55 9.37
N GLN A 361 -0.66 28.03 8.16
CA GLN A 361 -1.68 27.39 7.34
C GLN A 361 -1.67 25.88 7.61
N PRO A 362 -2.83 25.24 7.86
CA PRO A 362 -2.89 23.81 8.10
C PRO A 362 -2.68 23.00 6.81
N ALA A 363 -2.14 21.80 6.96
CA ALA A 363 -2.00 20.84 5.87
C ALA A 363 -3.35 20.49 5.22
N PHE A 364 -3.34 20.33 3.89
CA PHE A 364 -4.55 20.01 3.12
C PHE A 364 -5.00 18.56 3.38
N ILE A 365 -4.05 17.62 3.33
CA ILE A 365 -4.20 16.22 3.78
C ILE A 365 -2.98 15.88 4.65
N SER A 366 -3.17 15.20 5.79
CA SER A 366 -2.07 14.72 6.65
C SER A 366 -2.30 13.29 7.16
N TYR A 367 -1.25 12.49 7.32
CA TYR A 367 -1.40 11.08 7.73
C TYR A 367 -0.25 10.47 8.57
N PRO A 368 -0.56 9.72 9.64
CA PRO A 368 0.43 9.03 10.47
C PRO A 368 0.91 7.71 9.85
N TYR A 369 1.84 7.02 10.53
CA TYR A 369 2.16 5.61 10.23
C TYR A 369 0.99 4.66 10.51
N GLY A 370 0.13 5.03 11.47
CA GLY A 370 -1.13 4.34 11.77
C GLY A 370 -2.28 4.72 10.82
N VAL A 371 -3.49 4.29 11.16
CA VAL A 371 -4.70 4.63 10.40
C VAL A 371 -4.98 6.12 10.57
N SER A 372 -5.14 6.87 9.47
CA SER A 372 -5.68 8.22 9.54
C SER A 372 -7.21 8.15 9.69
N GLU A 373 -7.76 8.67 10.79
CA GLU A 373 -9.22 8.72 11.01
C GLU A 373 -9.92 9.59 9.95
N LYS A 374 -9.26 10.68 9.53
CA LYS A 374 -9.76 11.65 8.55
C LYS A 374 -9.54 11.21 7.10
N PHE A 375 -8.47 10.45 6.83
CA PHE A 375 -8.06 10.04 5.49
C PHE A 375 -7.70 8.54 5.41
N PRO A 376 -8.57 7.59 5.80
CA PRO A 376 -8.22 6.18 5.95
C PRO A 376 -7.78 5.47 4.65
N LYS A 377 -7.99 6.09 3.48
CA LYS A 377 -7.56 5.57 2.17
C LYS A 377 -6.05 5.64 1.94
N VAL A 378 -5.31 6.50 2.66
CA VAL A 378 -3.84 6.61 2.54
C VAL A 378 -3.07 5.39 3.08
N GLY A 379 -3.75 4.43 3.72
CA GLY A 379 -3.15 3.22 4.26
C GLY A 379 -2.37 3.43 5.56
N THR A 380 -1.46 2.51 5.85
CA THR A 380 -0.66 2.40 7.08
C THR A 380 0.73 1.83 6.75
N GLY A 381 1.68 1.95 7.69
CA GLY A 381 3.09 1.57 7.47
C GLY A 381 3.96 2.79 7.21
N GLY A 382 5.17 2.59 6.70
CA GLY A 382 6.06 3.65 6.25
C GLY A 382 5.40 4.59 5.24
N ARG A 383 5.98 5.77 5.02
CA ARG A 383 5.39 6.86 4.23
C ARG A 383 6.48 7.75 3.65
N CYS A 384 6.18 8.37 2.52
CA CYS A 384 6.99 9.40 1.90
C CYS A 384 6.11 10.13 0.87
N ALA A 385 5.40 11.18 1.30
CA ALA A 385 4.48 11.91 0.43
C ALA A 385 5.23 12.62 -0.72
N VAL A 386 4.80 12.37 -1.96
CA VAL A 386 5.49 12.83 -3.17
C VAL A 386 4.87 14.10 -3.72
N GLY A 387 3.55 14.08 -3.93
CA GLY A 387 2.83 15.06 -4.76
C GLY A 387 2.57 14.52 -6.16
N GLY A 388 2.34 15.43 -7.13
CA GLY A 388 1.99 15.10 -8.52
C GLY A 388 1.06 16.14 -9.18
N PRO A 389 0.56 15.90 -10.40
CA PRO A 389 -0.17 16.90 -11.21
C PRO A 389 -1.69 16.90 -10.98
N VAL A 390 -2.33 18.07 -11.17
CA VAL A 390 -3.80 18.16 -11.34
C VAL A 390 -4.14 17.91 -12.80
N PHE A 391 -5.11 17.02 -13.08
CA PHE A 391 -5.51 16.70 -14.45
C PHE A 391 -6.56 17.68 -14.98
N HIS A 392 -6.24 18.29 -16.12
CA HIS A 392 -7.19 19.05 -16.94
C HIS A 392 -7.09 18.62 -18.39
N LYS A 393 -8.19 18.13 -18.96
CA LYS A 393 -8.28 17.63 -20.34
C LYS A 393 -7.89 18.70 -21.38
N ASP A 394 -8.18 19.95 -21.05
CA ASP A 394 -7.79 21.15 -21.80
C ASP A 394 -6.27 21.35 -21.95
N ASN A 395 -5.42 20.70 -21.14
CA ASN A 395 -3.97 20.79 -21.30
C ASN A 395 -3.46 19.92 -22.47
N PHE A 396 -4.29 19.01 -22.99
CA PHE A 396 -3.90 17.92 -23.90
C PHE A 396 -4.63 17.98 -25.25
N LYS A 397 -4.88 19.18 -25.78
CA LYS A 397 -5.75 19.41 -26.98
C LYS A 397 -5.31 18.67 -28.26
N ASN A 398 -4.03 18.32 -28.36
CA ASN A 398 -3.44 17.62 -29.51
C ASN A 398 -3.25 16.11 -29.26
N ALA A 399 -3.61 15.60 -28.07
CA ALA A 399 -3.44 14.22 -27.69
C ALA A 399 -4.42 13.30 -28.44
N LYS A 400 -3.91 12.15 -28.93
CA LYS A 400 -4.73 11.13 -29.60
C LYS A 400 -5.74 10.48 -28.65
N THR A 401 -5.37 10.38 -27.38
CA THR A 401 -6.13 9.79 -26.27
C THR A 401 -5.82 10.59 -25.02
N THR A 402 -6.82 10.84 -24.18
CA THR A 402 -6.69 11.54 -22.89
C THR A 402 -7.41 10.75 -21.82
N PHE A 403 -7.04 10.94 -20.55
CA PHE A 403 -7.82 10.40 -19.44
C PHE A 403 -9.26 10.96 -19.51
N PRO A 404 -10.29 10.17 -19.14
CA PRO A 404 -11.68 10.59 -19.28
C PRO A 404 -12.05 11.70 -18.29
N SER A 405 -13.14 12.42 -18.59
CA SER A 405 -13.63 13.58 -17.83
C SER A 405 -13.85 13.32 -16.33
N TYR A 406 -13.98 12.06 -15.91
CA TYR A 406 -13.99 11.64 -14.50
C TYR A 406 -12.77 12.08 -13.68
N TYR A 407 -11.65 12.39 -14.33
CA TYR A 407 -10.43 12.88 -13.68
C TYR A 407 -10.27 14.42 -13.77
N GLU A 408 -11.17 15.13 -14.44
CA GLU A 408 -11.10 16.60 -14.59
C GLU A 408 -11.11 17.30 -13.24
N GLY A 409 -10.10 18.14 -12.98
CA GLY A 409 -9.92 18.84 -11.71
C GLY A 409 -9.55 17.94 -10.52
N LYS A 410 -9.17 16.68 -10.75
CA LYS A 410 -8.60 15.82 -9.70
C LYS A 410 -7.09 15.96 -9.63
N TRP A 411 -6.55 16.03 -8.41
CA TRP A 411 -5.13 15.94 -8.14
C TRP A 411 -4.70 14.47 -8.14
N ILE A 412 -3.72 14.12 -8.98
CA ILE A 412 -3.08 12.80 -8.97
C ILE A 412 -1.81 12.91 -8.14
N ALA A 413 -1.72 12.19 -7.02
CA ALA A 413 -0.60 12.27 -6.07
C ALA A 413 -0.10 10.88 -5.66
N ALA A 414 1.18 10.74 -5.32
CA ALA A 414 1.78 9.47 -4.87
C ALA A 414 2.35 9.52 -3.44
N ASP A 415 2.53 8.34 -2.84
CA ASP A 415 3.43 8.07 -1.71
C ASP A 415 4.46 7.02 -2.15
N LEU A 416 5.75 7.35 -1.98
CA LEU A 416 6.86 6.51 -2.43
C LEU A 416 6.94 5.20 -1.63
N THR A 417 6.83 5.26 -0.31
CA THR A 417 7.05 4.09 0.57
C THR A 417 5.85 3.14 0.56
N ARG A 418 4.63 3.67 0.40
CA ARG A 418 3.38 2.90 0.32
C ARG A 418 3.07 2.40 -1.08
N GLY A 419 3.77 2.90 -2.11
CA GLY A 419 3.63 2.44 -3.50
C GLY A 419 2.22 2.64 -4.07
N TRP A 420 1.51 3.70 -3.64
CA TRP A 420 0.19 4.04 -4.16
C TRP A 420 0.21 5.31 -5.01
N ILE A 421 -0.78 5.41 -5.89
CA ILE A 421 -1.19 6.66 -6.55
C ILE A 421 -2.65 6.90 -6.16
N MET A 422 -2.98 8.10 -5.69
CA MET A 422 -4.33 8.51 -5.32
C MET A 422 -4.84 9.52 -6.34
N SER A 423 -6.11 9.38 -6.72
CA SER A 423 -6.89 10.42 -7.37
C SER A 423 -7.72 11.14 -6.30
N ILE A 424 -7.33 12.37 -6.01
CA ILE A 424 -7.94 13.23 -5.00
C ILE A 424 -8.89 14.17 -5.72
N LYS A 425 -10.16 14.18 -5.29
CA LYS A 425 -11.19 15.09 -5.80
C LYS A 425 -11.27 16.33 -4.91
N MET A 426 -11.20 17.49 -5.55
CA MET A 426 -11.47 18.78 -4.92
C MET A 426 -12.91 19.26 -5.23
N LYS A 427 -13.40 20.19 -4.41
CA LYS A 427 -14.58 21.01 -4.67
C LYS A 427 -14.19 22.20 -5.54
N GLU A 428 -15.18 22.89 -6.11
CA GLU A 428 -14.98 24.07 -6.99
C GLU A 428 -14.17 25.20 -6.31
N ASN A 429 -14.24 25.32 -4.99
CA ASN A 429 -13.46 26.30 -4.21
C ASN A 429 -12.02 25.84 -3.86
N GLY A 430 -11.61 24.66 -4.33
CA GLY A 430 -10.31 24.04 -4.04
C GLY A 430 -10.24 23.21 -2.76
N ASP A 431 -11.32 23.09 -1.98
CA ASP A 431 -11.33 22.27 -0.76
C ASP A 431 -11.34 20.76 -1.07
N TYR A 432 -10.83 19.93 -0.16
CA TYR A 432 -10.93 18.48 -0.25
C TYR A 432 -12.40 18.00 -0.28
N ASP A 433 -12.71 17.05 -1.17
CA ASP A 433 -13.99 16.35 -1.25
C ASP A 433 -13.84 14.85 -0.91
N SER A 434 -13.00 14.14 -1.65
CA SER A 434 -12.76 12.70 -1.48
C SER A 434 -11.44 12.25 -2.11
N MET A 435 -11.04 11.00 -1.87
CA MET A 435 -9.91 10.36 -2.57
C MET A 435 -10.19 8.88 -2.84
N GLU A 436 -9.58 8.37 -3.91
CA GLU A 436 -9.59 6.95 -4.30
C GLU A 436 -8.20 6.53 -4.80
N GLN A 437 -7.86 5.26 -4.71
CA GLN A 437 -6.64 4.76 -5.33
C GLN A 437 -6.82 4.68 -6.85
N PHE A 438 -5.88 5.26 -7.59
CA PHE A 438 -5.77 5.14 -9.04
C PHE A 438 -5.03 3.84 -9.37
N LEU A 439 -5.67 2.96 -10.15
CA LEU A 439 -5.16 1.64 -10.52
C LEU A 439 -4.68 0.80 -9.33
N PRO A 440 -5.57 0.31 -8.46
CA PRO A 440 -5.19 -0.41 -7.25
C PRO A 440 -4.36 -1.68 -7.50
N ASP A 441 -4.50 -2.33 -8.67
CA ASP A 441 -3.72 -3.50 -9.08
C ASP A 441 -2.31 -3.15 -9.62
N TYR A 442 -2.00 -1.86 -9.83
CA TYR A 442 -0.67 -1.39 -10.19
C TYR A 442 0.07 -0.94 -8.93
N HIS A 443 1.16 -1.64 -8.64
CA HIS A 443 2.02 -1.36 -7.49
C HIS A 443 3.37 -0.80 -7.97
N PRO A 444 3.51 0.53 -8.18
CA PRO A 444 4.80 1.14 -8.47
C PRO A 444 5.77 0.95 -7.30
N VAL A 445 6.99 0.55 -7.61
CA VAL A 445 8.11 0.44 -6.66
C VAL A 445 8.75 1.81 -6.49
N GLU A 446 8.39 2.47 -5.40
CA GLU A 446 8.97 3.76 -5.02
C GLU A 446 8.78 4.84 -6.10
N PRO A 447 7.51 5.20 -6.41
CA PRO A 447 7.20 6.28 -7.36
C PRO A 447 7.79 7.60 -6.86
N ILE A 448 8.80 8.12 -7.55
CA ILE A 448 9.63 9.26 -7.11
C ILE A 448 9.24 10.58 -7.79
N ASP A 449 8.61 10.49 -8.95
CA ASP A 449 8.10 11.61 -9.74
C ASP A 449 6.94 11.11 -10.61
N ILE A 450 5.89 11.92 -10.78
CA ILE A 450 4.74 11.60 -11.64
C ILE A 450 4.29 12.86 -12.41
N LYS A 451 4.09 12.73 -13.73
CA LYS A 451 3.78 13.86 -14.63
C LYS A 451 2.92 13.39 -15.79
N PHE A 452 1.98 14.22 -16.25
CA PHE A 452 1.34 14.01 -17.55
C PHE A 452 2.22 14.57 -18.66
N ALA A 453 2.35 13.85 -19.77
CA ALA A 453 2.99 14.35 -20.98
C ALA A 453 1.98 15.03 -21.91
N SER A 454 2.45 15.87 -22.84
CA SER A 454 1.59 16.57 -23.82
C SER A 454 0.80 15.64 -24.75
N ASN A 455 1.16 14.35 -24.80
CA ASN A 455 0.43 13.30 -25.51
C ASN A 455 -0.82 12.76 -24.77
N GLY A 456 -1.09 13.20 -23.54
CA GLY A 456 -2.25 12.82 -22.73
C GLY A 456 -2.08 11.61 -21.80
N ASP A 457 -0.92 10.94 -21.82
CA ASP A 457 -0.61 9.81 -20.92
C ASP A 457 0.03 10.28 -19.61
N LEU A 458 -0.16 9.51 -18.53
CA LEU A 458 0.51 9.71 -17.24
C LEU A 458 1.82 8.92 -17.21
N TYR A 459 2.93 9.58 -16.89
CA TYR A 459 4.24 8.95 -16.69
C TYR A 459 4.58 8.87 -15.20
N VAL A 460 5.22 7.78 -14.80
CA VAL A 460 5.65 7.46 -13.44
C VAL A 460 7.11 7.03 -13.47
N LEU A 461 7.94 7.65 -12.65
CA LEU A 461 9.34 7.25 -12.44
C LEU A 461 9.43 6.43 -11.14
N GLU A 462 9.95 5.21 -11.22
CA GLU A 462 10.14 4.30 -10.08
C GLU A 462 11.62 4.23 -9.70
N TYR A 463 11.97 4.61 -8.46
CA TYR A 463 13.35 4.63 -7.93
C TYR A 463 13.93 3.23 -7.66
N GLY A 464 13.05 2.26 -7.38
CA GLY A 464 13.44 0.88 -7.08
C GLY A 464 14.07 0.69 -5.69
N SER A 465 14.22 -0.57 -5.28
CA SER A 465 14.32 -0.95 -3.86
C SER A 465 15.72 -0.86 -3.19
N ASN A 466 16.71 -0.25 -3.84
CA ASN A 466 18.09 -0.16 -3.34
C ASN A 466 18.48 1.30 -3.05
N TRP A 467 18.19 1.79 -1.85
CA TRP A 467 18.54 3.15 -1.45
C TRP A 467 20.05 3.41 -1.53
N PHE A 468 20.40 4.58 -2.08
CA PHE A 468 21.77 5.04 -2.35
C PHE A 468 22.57 4.14 -3.31
N ARG A 469 21.88 3.33 -4.15
CA ARG A 469 22.46 2.28 -4.99
C ARG A 469 21.65 2.05 -6.27
N LYS A 470 22.23 1.27 -7.19
CA LYS A 470 21.54 0.85 -8.41
C LYS A 470 20.46 -0.19 -8.11
N SER A 471 19.27 0.01 -8.68
CA SER A 471 18.10 -0.86 -8.52
C SER A 471 17.78 -1.57 -9.84
N GLU A 472 17.65 -2.90 -9.82
CA GLU A 472 17.26 -3.69 -11.00
C GLU A 472 15.79 -3.46 -11.42
N ASN A 473 14.98 -2.94 -10.50
CA ASN A 473 13.58 -2.57 -10.67
C ASN A 473 13.33 -1.06 -10.82
N ALA A 474 14.37 -0.22 -10.86
CA ALA A 474 14.22 1.19 -11.24
C ALA A 474 13.85 1.30 -12.72
N LYS A 475 12.85 2.12 -13.05
CA LYS A 475 12.32 2.24 -14.42
C LYS A 475 11.44 3.47 -14.60
N LEU A 476 11.29 3.88 -15.86
CA LEU A 476 10.23 4.78 -16.29
C LEU A 476 9.03 3.97 -16.80
N VAL A 477 7.82 4.32 -16.38
CA VAL A 477 6.55 3.70 -16.80
C VAL A 477 5.61 4.75 -17.40
N ARG A 478 4.96 4.41 -18.52
CA ARG A 478 3.88 5.20 -19.12
C ARG A 478 2.54 4.48 -18.98
N ILE A 479 1.56 5.14 -18.39
CA ILE A 479 0.20 4.64 -18.18
C ILE A 479 -0.70 5.23 -19.26
N THR A 480 -1.05 4.42 -20.25
CA THR A 480 -1.88 4.82 -21.39
C THR A 480 -3.36 4.49 -21.15
N TYR A 481 -4.29 5.29 -21.66
CA TYR A 481 -5.75 5.04 -21.55
C TYR A 481 -6.40 4.60 -22.87
N ASN A 482 -7.19 3.52 -22.82
CA ASN A 482 -7.95 2.98 -23.95
C ASN A 482 -9.47 3.23 -23.82
N SER A 483 -9.95 4.22 -24.57
CA SER A 483 -11.37 4.54 -24.75
C SER A 483 -12.14 3.64 -25.73
N GLY A 484 -11.46 2.73 -26.44
CA GLY A 484 -12.06 1.85 -27.44
C GLY A 484 -12.21 0.39 -26.99
N ASN A 485 -12.21 -0.51 -27.96
CA ASN A 485 -12.20 -1.97 -27.79
C ASN A 485 -11.03 -2.42 -26.91
N ARG A 486 -11.30 -3.23 -25.89
CA ARG A 486 -10.29 -3.82 -25.00
C ARG A 486 -9.76 -5.14 -25.57
N VAL A 487 -8.64 -5.61 -25.03
CA VAL A 487 -8.07 -6.90 -25.42
C VAL A 487 -8.64 -7.98 -24.49
N PRO A 488 -9.15 -9.12 -25.01
CA PRO A 488 -9.70 -10.18 -24.16
C PRO A 488 -8.71 -10.69 -23.10
N VAL A 489 -9.20 -10.89 -21.88
CA VAL A 489 -8.42 -11.48 -20.78
C VAL A 489 -8.58 -12.99 -20.83
N VAL A 490 -7.54 -13.68 -21.30
CA VAL A 490 -7.55 -15.14 -21.45
C VAL A 490 -7.33 -15.83 -20.12
N ASN A 491 -8.24 -16.73 -19.76
CA ASN A 491 -7.95 -17.79 -18.81
C ASN A 491 -7.86 -19.13 -19.53
N ALA A 492 -6.90 -19.96 -19.11
CA ALA A 492 -6.69 -21.28 -19.65
C ALA A 492 -6.43 -22.21 -18.46
N SER A 493 -7.05 -23.38 -18.46
CA SER A 493 -6.85 -24.43 -17.48
C SER A 493 -6.94 -25.81 -18.12
N ALA A 494 -6.50 -26.83 -17.37
CA ALA A 494 -6.61 -28.23 -17.71
C ALA A 494 -7.05 -29.00 -16.46
N ASN A 495 -7.80 -30.10 -16.63
CA ASN A 495 -8.19 -30.98 -15.52
C ASN A 495 -7.00 -31.70 -14.86
N VAL A 496 -5.90 -31.89 -15.60
CA VAL A 496 -4.64 -32.49 -15.12
C VAL A 496 -3.44 -31.74 -15.70
N SER A 497 -2.35 -31.65 -14.95
CA SER A 497 -1.05 -31.12 -15.40
C SER A 497 -0.13 -32.18 -16.01
N GLY A 498 -0.40 -33.46 -15.73
CA GLY A 498 0.34 -34.61 -16.25
C GLY A 498 -0.39 -35.93 -15.97
N GLY A 499 0.26 -37.04 -16.31
CA GLY A 499 -0.26 -38.39 -16.18
C GLY A 499 0.36 -39.37 -17.18
N VAL A 500 0.20 -40.67 -16.94
CA VAL A 500 0.66 -41.74 -17.82
C VAL A 500 0.03 -41.66 -19.22
N VAL A 501 0.75 -42.17 -20.23
CA VAL A 501 0.25 -42.22 -21.62
C VAL A 501 -0.63 -43.46 -21.87
N PRO A 502 -1.71 -43.36 -22.67
CA PRO A 502 -2.22 -42.17 -23.35
C PRO A 502 -2.95 -41.21 -22.38
N LEU A 503 -2.44 -39.99 -22.25
CA LEU A 503 -2.93 -39.01 -21.28
C LEU A 503 -4.12 -38.25 -21.85
N LYS A 504 -5.28 -38.35 -21.20
CA LYS A 504 -6.51 -37.61 -21.57
C LYS A 504 -6.61 -36.31 -20.78
N VAL A 505 -6.74 -35.20 -21.48
CA VAL A 505 -6.79 -33.85 -20.91
C VAL A 505 -8.02 -33.12 -21.42
N THR A 506 -8.83 -32.59 -20.51
CA THR A 506 -9.88 -31.62 -20.82
C THR A 506 -9.33 -30.21 -20.58
N LEU A 507 -9.15 -29.46 -21.66
CA LEU A 507 -8.73 -28.07 -21.68
C LEU A 507 -9.97 -27.18 -21.55
N SER A 508 -9.89 -26.10 -20.76
CA SER A 508 -11.00 -25.16 -20.61
C SER A 508 -10.54 -23.70 -20.59
N SER A 509 -11.30 -22.84 -21.27
CA SER A 509 -11.13 -21.39 -21.26
C SER A 509 -11.89 -20.72 -20.11
N ALA A 510 -12.56 -21.47 -19.23
CA ALA A 510 -13.46 -20.95 -18.20
C ALA A 510 -12.79 -19.85 -17.35
N GLY A 511 -13.48 -18.71 -17.21
CA GLY A 511 -12.91 -17.48 -16.63
C GLY A 511 -12.16 -16.59 -17.61
N THR A 512 -12.05 -16.97 -18.89
CA THR A 512 -11.78 -16.01 -19.98
C THR A 512 -12.90 -15.00 -19.99
N LYS A 513 -12.54 -13.72 -20.11
CA LYS A 513 -13.48 -12.61 -20.12
C LYS A 513 -13.07 -11.58 -21.18
N ASP A 514 -14.00 -11.26 -22.06
CA ASP A 514 -14.04 -9.92 -22.64
C ASP A 514 -14.87 -8.97 -21.75
N PHE A 515 -14.51 -7.69 -21.75
CA PHE A 515 -15.13 -6.67 -20.92
C PHE A 515 -16.05 -5.72 -21.70
N ASP A 516 -16.03 -5.72 -23.02
CA ASP A 516 -16.95 -4.93 -23.85
C ASP A 516 -18.23 -5.73 -24.21
N GLY A 517 -18.20 -7.06 -24.07
CA GLY A 517 -19.34 -7.97 -24.14
C GLY A 517 -19.35 -8.89 -25.35
N ASP A 518 -18.26 -8.96 -26.10
CA ASP A 518 -18.22 -9.53 -27.45
C ASP A 518 -18.18 -11.07 -27.53
N GLU A 519 -18.61 -11.61 -28.66
CA GLU A 519 -18.49 -13.03 -28.98
C GLU A 519 -17.05 -13.41 -29.38
N LEU A 520 -16.45 -14.32 -28.63
CA LEU A 520 -15.01 -14.64 -28.72
C LEU A 520 -14.73 -15.91 -29.52
N LYS A 521 -13.65 -15.86 -30.32
CA LYS A 521 -13.09 -17.01 -31.05
C LYS A 521 -11.91 -17.58 -30.29
N TYR A 522 -11.88 -18.91 -30.13
CA TYR A 522 -10.86 -19.64 -29.36
C TYR A 522 -9.98 -20.47 -30.31
N GLU A 523 -8.69 -20.55 -30.02
CA GLU A 523 -7.77 -21.48 -30.68
C GLU A 523 -6.72 -21.99 -29.69
N TRP A 524 -6.75 -23.29 -29.41
CA TRP A 524 -5.74 -24.00 -28.63
C TRP A 524 -4.68 -24.56 -29.58
N ALA A 525 -3.45 -24.08 -29.48
CA ALA A 525 -2.29 -24.66 -30.16
C ALA A 525 -1.53 -25.58 -29.20
N VAL A 526 -1.51 -26.88 -29.48
CA VAL A 526 -0.74 -27.89 -28.74
C VAL A 526 0.59 -28.09 -29.44
N LYS A 527 1.70 -27.80 -28.76
CA LYS A 527 3.06 -27.97 -29.29
C LYS A 527 3.88 -28.93 -28.43
N ASP A 528 4.70 -29.76 -29.06
CA ASP A 528 5.68 -30.60 -28.35
C ASP A 528 6.92 -29.78 -27.91
N ALA A 529 7.84 -30.45 -27.21
CA ALA A 529 9.09 -29.85 -26.71
C ALA A 529 10.03 -29.31 -27.80
N SER A 530 9.85 -29.68 -29.08
CA SER A 530 10.59 -29.10 -30.21
C SER A 530 9.92 -27.83 -30.77
N GLY A 531 8.75 -27.46 -30.25
CA GLY A 531 7.94 -26.34 -30.74
C GLY A 531 7.04 -26.69 -31.95
N LYS A 532 7.07 -27.95 -32.40
CA LYS A 532 6.22 -28.46 -33.49
C LYS A 532 4.77 -28.57 -32.99
N THR A 533 3.83 -28.07 -33.79
CA THR A 533 2.39 -28.26 -33.53
C THR A 533 2.01 -29.74 -33.69
N VAL A 534 1.32 -30.26 -32.68
CA VAL A 534 0.81 -31.63 -32.58
C VAL A 534 -0.69 -31.66 -32.91
N GLU A 535 -1.44 -30.70 -32.37
CA GLU A 535 -2.89 -30.56 -32.57
C GLU A 535 -3.32 -29.10 -32.44
N THR A 536 -4.45 -28.74 -33.07
CA THR A 536 -5.10 -27.43 -32.92
C THR A 536 -6.61 -27.62 -32.72
N LEU A 537 -7.15 -27.07 -31.63
CA LEU A 537 -8.56 -27.21 -31.21
C LEU A 537 -9.21 -25.83 -31.14
N LYS A 538 -10.53 -25.70 -31.35
CA LYS A 538 -11.20 -24.40 -31.53
C LYS A 538 -12.36 -24.10 -30.58
N ASP A 539 -12.69 -25.04 -29.71
CA ASP A 539 -13.78 -24.89 -28.74
C ASP A 539 -13.28 -24.29 -27.42
N SER A 540 -14.15 -23.51 -26.76
CA SER A 540 -13.89 -22.93 -25.44
C SER A 540 -13.55 -23.98 -24.38
N THR A 541 -14.08 -25.20 -24.51
CA THR A 541 -13.64 -26.39 -23.77
C THR A 541 -13.40 -27.52 -24.76
N SER A 542 -12.20 -28.08 -24.78
CA SER A 542 -11.74 -29.05 -25.77
C SER A 542 -11.11 -30.27 -25.09
N ASN A 543 -11.23 -31.47 -25.69
CA ASN A 543 -10.56 -32.67 -25.19
C ASN A 543 -9.35 -33.03 -26.07
N LEU A 544 -8.24 -33.36 -25.42
CA LEU A 544 -6.93 -33.65 -25.99
C LEU A 544 -6.47 -35.03 -25.51
N THR A 545 -5.84 -35.83 -26.37
CA THR A 545 -5.20 -37.11 -25.98
C THR A 545 -3.73 -37.09 -26.39
N LEU A 546 -2.84 -37.43 -25.46
CA LEU A 546 -1.39 -37.41 -25.67
C LEU A 546 -0.81 -38.82 -25.53
N ASP A 547 -0.58 -39.48 -26.67
CA ASP A 547 -0.12 -40.89 -26.73
C ASP A 547 1.39 -41.06 -26.52
N LYS A 548 2.16 -39.96 -26.51
CA LYS A 548 3.62 -39.98 -26.42
C LYS A 548 4.09 -39.26 -25.16
N ALA A 549 5.08 -39.85 -24.49
CA ALA A 549 5.68 -39.24 -23.32
C ALA A 549 6.49 -37.99 -23.72
N GLY A 550 6.38 -36.91 -22.95
CA GLY A 550 7.04 -35.64 -23.25
C GLY A 550 6.36 -34.42 -22.63
N VAL A 551 7.00 -33.27 -22.84
CA VAL A 551 6.46 -31.96 -22.45
C VAL A 551 5.68 -31.36 -23.62
N TYR A 552 4.48 -30.88 -23.32
CA TYR A 552 3.61 -30.19 -24.26
C TYR A 552 3.32 -28.77 -23.76
N ASN A 553 3.51 -27.79 -24.63
CA ASN A 553 3.15 -26.40 -24.41
C ASN A 553 1.81 -26.14 -25.10
N VAL A 554 0.76 -25.95 -24.31
CA VAL A 554 -0.63 -25.82 -24.77
C VAL A 554 -1.03 -24.36 -24.61
N SER A 555 -1.16 -23.64 -25.71
CA SER A 555 -1.46 -22.20 -25.71
C SER A 555 -2.86 -21.94 -26.20
N LEU A 556 -3.73 -21.39 -25.35
CA LEU A 556 -5.01 -20.83 -25.77
C LEU A 556 -4.76 -19.41 -26.29
N THR A 557 -5.16 -19.14 -27.51
CA THR A 557 -5.35 -17.79 -28.06
C THR A 557 -6.84 -17.48 -28.14
N VAL A 558 -7.22 -16.26 -27.78
CA VAL A 558 -8.60 -15.78 -27.88
C VAL A 558 -8.62 -14.47 -28.66
N THR A 559 -9.57 -14.33 -29.59
CA THR A 559 -9.69 -13.18 -30.51
C THR A 559 -11.13 -12.67 -30.53
N ASP A 560 -11.31 -11.37 -30.46
CA ASP A 560 -12.62 -10.69 -30.52
C ASP A 560 -13.07 -10.39 -31.98
N PRO A 561 -14.28 -9.83 -32.19
CA PRO A 561 -14.77 -9.46 -33.52
C PRO A 561 -13.98 -8.31 -34.18
N SER A 562 -13.39 -7.42 -33.38
CA SER A 562 -12.51 -6.32 -33.84
C SER A 562 -11.11 -6.79 -34.26
N GLY A 563 -10.76 -8.04 -33.96
CA GLY A 563 -9.48 -8.66 -34.27
C GLY A 563 -8.39 -8.46 -33.20
N ALA A 564 -8.70 -7.86 -32.04
CA ALA A 564 -7.78 -7.83 -30.92
C ALA A 564 -7.72 -9.23 -30.28
N LYS A 565 -6.52 -9.61 -29.82
CA LYS A 565 -6.24 -10.98 -29.38
C LYS A 565 -5.16 -11.05 -28.31
N ASN A 566 -5.23 -12.11 -27.53
CA ASN A 566 -4.33 -12.41 -26.42
C ASN A 566 -4.18 -13.93 -26.27
N SER A 567 -3.15 -14.38 -25.56
CA SER A 567 -2.85 -15.81 -25.40
C SER A 567 -2.36 -16.16 -24.00
N LYS A 568 -2.70 -17.35 -23.50
CA LYS A 568 -2.23 -17.90 -22.22
C LYS A 568 -1.81 -19.36 -22.39
N SER A 569 -0.64 -19.71 -21.87
CA SER A 569 0.00 -21.01 -22.11
C SER A 569 0.10 -21.86 -20.84
N LEU A 570 -0.09 -23.16 -21.02
CA LEU A 570 -0.03 -24.22 -20.02
C LEU A 570 1.09 -25.20 -20.37
N LYS A 571 1.76 -25.76 -19.36
CA LYS A 571 2.68 -26.89 -19.52
C LYS A 571 1.95 -28.16 -19.11
N ILE A 572 1.78 -29.10 -20.04
CA ILE A 572 1.25 -30.44 -19.80
C ILE A 572 2.40 -31.44 -19.94
N VAL A 573 2.43 -32.46 -19.08
CA VAL A 573 3.55 -33.40 -18.95
C VAL A 573 3.01 -34.84 -19.07
N ALA A 574 3.09 -35.41 -20.28
CA ALA A 574 2.63 -36.77 -20.53
C ALA A 574 3.75 -37.78 -20.24
N GLY A 575 3.40 -38.89 -19.60
CA GLY A 575 4.33 -39.95 -19.21
C GLY A 575 4.95 -39.81 -17.82
N ASN A 576 4.47 -38.87 -16.99
CA ASN A 576 4.77 -38.77 -15.56
C ASN A 576 3.49 -38.32 -14.82
N GLU A 577 3.04 -39.04 -13.81
CA GLU A 577 1.83 -38.72 -13.04
C GLU A 577 2.14 -37.77 -11.86
N PRO A 578 1.31 -36.74 -11.59
CA PRO A 578 1.57 -35.86 -10.44
C PRO A 578 1.45 -36.63 -9.11
N PRO A 579 2.40 -36.47 -8.16
CA PRO A 579 2.41 -37.24 -6.91
C PRO A 579 1.14 -37.07 -6.09
N ALA A 580 0.63 -38.16 -5.52
CA ALA A 580 -0.55 -38.16 -4.68
C ALA A 580 -0.20 -37.79 -3.23
N VAL A 581 -0.20 -36.48 -2.94
CA VAL A 581 -0.10 -35.93 -1.58
C VAL A 581 -1.48 -35.91 -0.92
N ALA A 582 -1.58 -36.50 0.27
CA ALA A 582 -2.73 -36.43 1.18
C ALA A 582 -2.26 -35.91 2.55
N LEU A 583 -2.94 -34.88 3.05
CA LEU A 583 -2.78 -34.31 4.39
C LEU A 583 -4.09 -34.54 5.14
N THR A 584 -4.03 -35.13 6.34
CA THR A 584 -5.20 -35.46 7.15
C THR A 584 -5.02 -35.06 8.60
N LEU A 585 -6.12 -34.73 9.27
CA LEU A 585 -6.17 -34.40 10.70
C LEU A 585 -7.06 -35.39 11.44
N SER A 586 -6.61 -35.81 12.63
CA SER A 586 -7.40 -36.59 13.60
C SER A 586 -8.00 -35.73 14.73
N SER A 587 -7.56 -34.48 14.85
CA SER A 587 -8.23 -33.41 15.59
C SER A 587 -9.28 -32.69 14.72
N ASN A 588 -9.86 -31.61 15.24
CA ASN A 588 -10.80 -30.76 14.51
C ASN A 588 -10.23 -30.27 13.17
N LYS A 589 -11.08 -30.22 12.14
CA LYS A 589 -10.72 -29.95 10.73
C LYS A 589 -11.02 -28.52 10.27
N THR A 590 -11.60 -27.68 11.13
CA THR A 590 -11.95 -26.29 10.81
C THR A 590 -11.42 -25.26 11.81
N MET A 591 -11.12 -25.69 13.03
CA MET A 591 -10.68 -24.84 14.14
C MET A 591 -9.43 -25.38 14.82
N PHE A 592 -8.57 -24.48 15.30
CA PHE A 592 -7.58 -24.81 16.33
C PHE A 592 -8.00 -24.23 17.69
N PHE A 593 -7.58 -24.89 18.78
CA PHE A 593 -7.83 -24.43 20.14
C PHE A 593 -6.50 -24.00 20.78
N PRO A 594 -6.34 -22.74 21.23
CA PRO A 594 -5.09 -22.26 21.80
C PRO A 594 -4.51 -23.15 22.90
N GLY A 595 -3.24 -23.53 22.76
CA GLY A 595 -2.56 -24.42 23.70
C GLY A 595 -2.94 -25.91 23.61
N LYS A 596 -3.79 -26.32 22.66
CA LYS A 596 -4.07 -27.73 22.36
C LYS A 596 -3.30 -28.21 21.11
N PRO A 597 -2.88 -29.49 21.09
CA PRO A 597 -2.23 -30.06 19.92
C PRO A 597 -3.23 -30.30 18.79
N VAL A 598 -2.85 -29.90 17.58
CA VAL A 598 -3.44 -30.40 16.33
C VAL A 598 -2.59 -31.57 15.84
N VAL A 599 -3.25 -32.70 15.60
CA VAL A 599 -2.59 -33.96 15.24
C VAL A 599 -2.83 -34.23 13.76
N TYR A 600 -1.73 -34.39 13.02
CA TYR A 600 -1.73 -34.48 11.56
C TYR A 600 -0.96 -35.72 11.07
N ASP A 601 -1.35 -36.20 9.90
CA ASP A 601 -0.74 -37.32 9.18
C ASP A 601 -0.70 -37.00 7.68
N VAL A 602 0.50 -37.00 7.13
CA VAL A 602 0.82 -36.76 5.72
C VAL A 602 1.23 -38.08 5.07
N LYS A 603 0.54 -38.43 3.99
CA LYS A 603 0.88 -39.56 3.13
C LYS A 603 1.18 -39.05 1.73
N VAL A 604 2.29 -39.52 1.17
CA VAL A 604 2.69 -39.26 -0.21
C VAL A 604 2.85 -40.61 -0.90
N ALA A 605 2.20 -40.77 -2.04
CA ALA A 605 2.36 -41.92 -2.91
C ALA A 605 2.64 -41.44 -4.34
N ASP A 606 3.58 -42.09 -5.00
CA ASP A 606 4.01 -41.79 -6.35
C ASP A 606 4.28 -43.11 -7.08
N LYS A 607 3.89 -43.26 -8.35
CA LYS A 607 3.98 -44.56 -9.05
C LYS A 607 5.36 -44.75 -9.68
N GLU A 608 5.96 -43.66 -10.13
CA GLU A 608 7.24 -43.59 -10.81
C GLU A 608 8.41 -43.65 -9.81
N ASP A 609 8.30 -42.96 -8.67
CA ASP A 609 9.29 -42.98 -7.59
C ASP A 609 9.10 -44.10 -6.56
N GLY A 610 7.91 -44.71 -6.50
CA GLY A 610 7.59 -45.81 -5.61
C GLY A 610 7.62 -45.43 -4.12
N LYS A 611 8.75 -45.68 -3.44
CA LYS A 611 8.89 -45.36 -2.01
C LYS A 611 9.60 -44.02 -1.81
N VAL A 612 8.79 -42.98 -1.64
CA VAL A 612 9.22 -41.63 -1.26
C VAL A 612 10.03 -41.64 0.06
N ASP A 613 11.13 -40.89 0.10
CA ASP A 613 11.86 -40.60 1.35
C ASP A 613 11.13 -39.47 2.11
N PRO A 614 10.70 -39.66 3.37
CA PRO A 614 10.10 -38.62 4.20
C PRO A 614 10.85 -37.29 4.25
N LYS A 615 12.18 -37.29 4.06
CA LYS A 615 13.01 -36.08 4.02
C LYS A 615 12.80 -35.19 2.80
N GLN A 616 12.19 -35.73 1.73
CA GLN A 616 11.91 -34.98 0.50
C GLN A 616 10.53 -34.31 0.50
N VAL A 617 9.71 -34.54 1.54
CA VAL A 617 8.38 -33.96 1.68
C VAL A 617 8.45 -32.70 2.54
N ALA A 618 7.98 -31.57 2.01
CA ALA A 618 7.80 -30.37 2.81
C ALA A 618 6.54 -30.46 3.65
N VAL A 619 6.68 -30.21 4.96
CA VAL A 619 5.56 -30.04 5.89
C VAL A 619 5.84 -28.80 6.74
N SER A 620 4.91 -27.84 6.76
CA SER A 620 4.96 -26.64 7.62
C SER A 620 3.65 -26.41 8.37
N VAL A 621 3.75 -25.68 9.46
CA VAL A 621 2.62 -25.04 10.14
C VAL A 621 2.96 -23.58 10.36
N ASP A 622 2.04 -22.69 9.98
CA ASP A 622 2.20 -21.25 9.99
C ASP A 622 0.95 -20.60 10.63
N TYR A 623 1.11 -19.54 11.42
CA TYR A 623 0.00 -18.79 12.04
C TYR A 623 0.00 -17.33 11.55
N VAL A 624 -1.18 -16.85 11.14
CA VAL A 624 -1.40 -15.52 10.53
C VAL A 624 -2.59 -14.81 11.17
N SER A 625 -2.72 -13.50 10.92
CA SER A 625 -3.89 -12.73 11.30
C SER A 625 -5.23 -13.29 10.79
N GLU A 626 -6.27 -12.89 11.53
CA GLU A 626 -7.67 -13.05 11.14
C GLU A 626 -7.92 -12.34 9.80
N GLY A 627 -8.50 -13.05 8.81
CA GLY A 627 -8.74 -12.51 7.48
C GLY A 627 -7.54 -12.49 6.51
N PHE A 628 -6.41 -13.12 6.83
CA PHE A 628 -5.28 -13.22 5.88
C PHE A 628 -5.66 -14.00 4.60
N ASP A 629 -5.60 -13.32 3.46
CA ASP A 629 -5.92 -13.89 2.15
C ASP A 629 -4.82 -14.87 1.65
N MET A 630 -5.16 -16.16 1.71
CA MET A 630 -4.35 -17.29 1.23
C MET A 630 -4.30 -17.44 -0.29
N ALA A 631 -5.13 -16.75 -1.08
CA ALA A 631 -5.07 -16.85 -2.54
C ALA A 631 -3.70 -16.40 -3.07
N VAL A 632 -3.12 -15.35 -2.48
CA VAL A 632 -1.78 -14.84 -2.84
C VAL A 632 -0.68 -15.87 -2.58
N VAL A 633 -0.76 -16.64 -1.50
CA VAL A 633 0.20 -17.73 -1.21
C VAL A 633 0.09 -18.85 -2.24
N ASN A 634 -1.15 -19.27 -2.53
CA ASN A 634 -1.44 -20.37 -3.46
C ASN A 634 -1.10 -20.04 -4.93
N GLN A 635 -1.06 -18.76 -5.31
CA GLN A 635 -0.74 -18.32 -6.68
C GLN A 635 0.77 -18.28 -6.98
N GLN A 636 1.62 -18.12 -5.97
CA GLN A 636 3.04 -17.74 -6.15
C GLN A 636 4.06 -18.90 -6.09
N GLN A 637 3.62 -20.13 -5.83
CA GLN A 637 4.51 -21.26 -5.51
C GLN A 637 4.33 -22.46 -6.45
N ARG A 638 5.44 -23.10 -6.83
CA ARG A 638 5.50 -24.29 -7.71
C ARG A 638 6.66 -25.26 -7.39
N SER A 639 7.24 -25.16 -6.19
CA SER A 639 8.43 -25.93 -5.78
C SER A 639 8.40 -26.28 -4.28
N VAL A 640 9.23 -27.25 -3.90
CA VAL A 640 9.30 -27.87 -2.57
C VAL A 640 10.72 -27.69 -2.01
N ASP A 641 11.01 -26.46 -1.59
CA ASP A 641 12.33 -26.01 -1.17
C ASP A 641 12.27 -25.11 0.10
N ALA A 642 13.38 -24.49 0.48
CA ALA A 642 13.47 -23.64 1.67
C ALA A 642 12.51 -22.43 1.66
N SER A 643 12.16 -21.90 0.47
CA SER A 643 11.16 -20.84 0.33
C SER A 643 9.75 -21.30 0.66
N THR A 644 9.46 -22.60 0.49
CA THR A 644 8.14 -23.22 0.66
C THR A 644 7.65 -23.13 2.10
N ARG A 645 8.53 -23.22 3.10
CA ARG A 645 8.19 -22.95 4.51
C ARG A 645 7.75 -21.50 4.73
N PHE A 646 8.34 -20.55 4.02
CA PHE A 646 8.18 -19.12 4.29
C PHE A 646 7.29 -18.40 3.27
N ALA A 647 6.54 -19.12 2.44
CA ALA A 647 5.65 -18.53 1.44
C ALA A 647 4.62 -17.55 2.05
N VAL A 648 4.11 -17.86 3.25
CA VAL A 648 3.24 -16.99 4.03
C VAL A 648 3.95 -15.69 4.44
N ALA A 649 5.13 -15.80 5.04
CA ALA A 649 5.95 -14.65 5.43
C ALA A 649 6.39 -13.80 4.23
N ALA A 650 6.73 -14.44 3.11
CA ALA A 650 7.08 -13.77 1.86
C ALA A 650 5.89 -12.99 1.26
N ALA A 651 4.67 -13.54 1.35
CA ALA A 651 3.45 -12.85 0.95
C ALA A 651 3.13 -11.66 1.89
N LEU A 652 3.30 -11.81 3.21
CA LEU A 652 3.19 -10.72 4.17
C LEU A 652 4.19 -9.58 3.88
N ILE A 653 5.46 -9.93 3.64
CA ILE A 653 6.53 -8.96 3.28
C ILE A 653 6.30 -8.35 1.90
N ALA A 654 5.64 -9.04 0.97
CA ALA A 654 5.24 -8.49 -0.32
C ALA A 654 4.01 -7.57 -0.25
N LYS A 655 3.16 -7.72 0.79
CA LYS A 655 2.04 -6.82 1.12
C LYS A 655 2.45 -5.69 2.09
N SER A 656 3.74 -5.51 2.38
CA SER A 656 4.29 -4.53 3.34
C SER A 656 5.43 -3.71 2.74
N ASP A 657 5.69 -2.51 3.28
CA ASP A 657 6.80 -1.64 2.82
C ASP A 657 8.22 -2.19 3.14
N CYS A 658 8.33 -3.28 3.90
CA CYS A 658 9.60 -3.86 4.36
C CYS A 658 10.69 -4.02 3.28
N LYS A 659 10.33 -4.22 2.01
CA LYS A 659 11.28 -4.35 0.88
C LYS A 659 11.92 -3.05 0.42
N VAL A 660 11.33 -1.88 0.73
CA VAL A 660 11.94 -0.56 0.51
C VAL A 660 13.26 -0.46 1.28
N CYS A 661 13.20 -0.82 2.57
CA CYS A 661 14.32 -0.67 3.48
C CYS A 661 15.22 -1.91 3.60
N HIS A 662 14.71 -3.12 3.33
CA HIS A 662 15.44 -4.37 3.59
C HIS A 662 15.44 -5.34 2.41
N ASN A 663 16.64 -5.80 2.04
CA ASN A 663 16.85 -6.95 1.16
C ASN A 663 17.28 -8.19 1.96
N VAL A 664 17.16 -9.38 1.36
CA VAL A 664 17.57 -10.63 2.01
C VAL A 664 19.10 -10.70 2.17
N ASN A 665 19.83 -10.41 1.09
CA ASN A 665 21.27 -10.70 0.93
C ASN A 665 22.14 -9.46 0.63
N SER A 666 21.58 -8.25 0.69
CA SER A 666 22.29 -7.01 0.39
C SER A 666 21.85 -5.88 1.33
N LYS A 667 22.76 -4.94 1.63
CA LYS A 667 22.42 -3.73 2.39
C LYS A 667 21.76 -2.68 1.47
N SER A 668 20.56 -2.24 1.84
CA SER A 668 19.88 -1.02 1.35
C SER A 668 20.09 0.08 2.41
N VAL A 669 19.10 0.94 2.68
CA VAL A 669 19.15 1.84 3.84
C VAL A 669 19.13 1.05 5.17
N GLY A 670 18.35 -0.03 5.24
CA GLY A 670 18.28 -0.96 6.37
C GLY A 670 19.28 -2.13 6.28
N PRO A 671 19.50 -2.87 7.39
CA PRO A 671 20.30 -4.09 7.42
C PRO A 671 19.65 -5.23 6.64
N MET A 672 20.47 -6.03 5.95
CA MET A 672 20.03 -7.26 5.28
C MET A 672 19.44 -8.28 6.27
N PHE A 673 18.39 -9.01 5.88
CA PHE A 673 17.72 -9.99 6.77
C PHE A 673 18.69 -11.05 7.32
N THR A 674 19.63 -11.50 6.49
CA THR A 674 20.70 -12.43 6.88
C THR A 674 21.62 -11.90 7.98
N ALA A 675 21.94 -10.60 7.99
CA ALA A 675 22.70 -9.99 9.08
C ALA A 675 21.86 -9.87 10.38
N ILE A 676 20.53 -9.69 10.27
CA ILE A 676 19.61 -9.75 11.41
C ILE A 676 19.60 -11.19 11.97
N ALA A 677 19.53 -12.20 11.10
CA ALA A 677 19.60 -13.61 11.49
C ALA A 677 20.86 -13.91 12.31
N ASP A 678 22.05 -13.55 11.81
CA ASP A 678 23.31 -13.82 12.51
C ASP A 678 23.43 -13.08 13.84
N LYS A 679 23.05 -11.78 13.90
CA LYS A 679 23.11 -10.98 15.13
C LYS A 679 22.23 -11.54 16.25
N TYR A 680 21.13 -12.22 15.90
CA TYR A 680 20.15 -12.74 16.87
C TYR A 680 20.10 -14.27 16.97
N LYS A 681 20.92 -15.00 16.21
CA LYS A 681 20.99 -16.48 16.17
C LYS A 681 21.10 -17.11 17.57
N ALA A 682 22.00 -16.60 18.41
CA ALA A 682 22.20 -17.05 19.78
C ALA A 682 21.11 -16.61 20.77
N LYS A 683 20.11 -15.83 20.33
CA LYS A 683 19.01 -15.26 21.13
C LYS A 683 17.64 -15.47 20.46
N TYR A 684 17.50 -16.50 19.63
CA TYR A 684 16.34 -16.75 18.76
C TYR A 684 14.98 -16.61 19.47
N ALA A 685 14.81 -17.22 20.66
CA ALA A 685 13.56 -17.13 21.42
C ALA A 685 13.22 -15.71 21.92
N TRP A 686 14.23 -14.93 22.34
CA TRP A 686 14.06 -13.51 22.69
C TRP A 686 13.71 -12.68 21.44
N ALA A 687 14.34 -12.99 20.30
CA ALA A 687 14.13 -12.27 19.05
C ALA A 687 12.71 -12.48 18.49
N LEU A 688 12.17 -13.71 18.56
CA LEU A 688 10.78 -14.03 18.19
C LEU A 688 9.71 -13.38 19.08
N ASP A 689 10.07 -12.81 20.23
CA ASP A 689 9.18 -12.02 21.08
C ASP A 689 9.42 -10.51 20.94
N SER A 690 10.67 -10.08 20.80
CA SER A 690 11.07 -8.67 20.84
C SER A 690 11.07 -7.98 19.47
N LEU A 691 11.52 -8.67 18.40
CA LEU A 691 11.54 -8.08 17.06
C LEU A 691 10.14 -7.81 16.48
N PRO A 692 9.09 -8.63 16.70
CA PRO A 692 7.73 -8.31 16.25
C PRO A 692 7.21 -6.99 16.85
N LYS A 693 7.54 -6.73 18.12
CA LYS A 693 7.20 -5.48 18.81
C LYS A 693 7.99 -4.29 18.23
N LYS A 694 9.26 -4.53 17.84
CA LYS A 694 10.11 -3.54 17.17
C LYS A 694 9.65 -3.19 15.75
N ILE A 695 9.19 -4.16 14.96
CA ILE A 695 8.60 -3.94 13.63
C ILE A 695 7.35 -3.04 13.77
N ARG A 696 6.45 -3.38 14.69
CA ARG A 696 5.21 -2.61 14.92
C ARG A 696 5.47 -1.20 15.45
N GLY A 697 6.46 -1.01 16.33
CA GLY A 697 6.75 0.28 16.98
C GLY A 697 7.80 1.19 16.29
N GLY A 698 8.63 0.65 15.40
CA GLY A 698 9.66 1.40 14.66
C GLY A 698 10.88 1.86 15.48
N GLY A 699 11.64 2.83 14.95
CA GLY A 699 12.78 3.53 15.56
C GLY A 699 14.17 2.93 15.28
N GLY A 700 15.23 3.74 15.37
CA GLY A 700 16.61 3.39 14.96
C GLY A 700 17.57 2.94 16.07
N GLY A 701 18.83 3.35 15.96
CA GLY A 701 19.90 3.20 16.96
C GLY A 701 20.63 1.84 17.01
N VAL A 702 19.95 0.75 16.64
CA VAL A 702 20.51 -0.62 16.75
C VAL A 702 21.44 -0.99 15.57
N TRP A 703 21.37 -0.23 14.48
CA TRP A 703 22.06 -0.51 13.20
C TRP A 703 22.65 0.74 12.51
N GLY A 704 22.58 1.90 13.18
CA GLY A 704 22.90 3.21 12.61
C GLY A 704 21.87 4.25 13.05
N GLU A 705 21.97 5.45 12.48
CA GLU A 705 21.12 6.61 12.81
C GLU A 705 19.73 6.52 12.15
N VAL A 706 19.59 5.79 11.04
CA VAL A 706 18.32 5.65 10.32
C VAL A 706 17.28 4.94 11.19
N ASN A 707 16.10 5.54 11.30
CA ASN A 707 14.94 4.96 11.96
C ASN A 707 14.25 3.92 11.06
N MET A 708 13.78 2.82 11.66
CA MET A 708 12.82 1.94 11.00
C MET A 708 11.41 2.53 11.11
N PRO A 709 10.64 2.65 10.02
CA PRO A 709 9.23 3.07 10.08
C PRO A 709 8.36 2.13 10.94
N ALA A 710 7.40 2.71 11.65
CA ALA A 710 6.48 1.94 12.50
C ALA A 710 5.39 1.24 11.67
N HIS A 711 5.11 -0.02 11.98
CA HIS A 711 4.02 -0.80 11.38
C HIS A 711 2.89 -1.08 12.40
N PRO A 712 2.23 -0.07 13.00
CA PRO A 712 1.34 -0.29 14.16
C PRO A 712 0.11 -1.15 13.85
N ALA A 713 -0.39 -1.06 12.61
CA ALA A 713 -1.55 -1.81 12.11
C ALA A 713 -1.26 -3.29 11.75
N MET A 714 0.01 -3.67 11.56
CA MET A 714 0.38 -5.07 11.39
C MET A 714 0.07 -5.85 12.68
N SER A 715 -0.46 -7.07 12.58
CA SER A 715 -0.74 -7.87 13.77
C SER A 715 0.55 -8.39 14.43
N LEU A 716 0.45 -8.82 15.69
CA LEU A 716 1.60 -9.42 16.39
C LEU A 716 1.93 -10.83 15.87
N ALA A 717 0.93 -11.56 15.35
CA ALA A 717 1.11 -12.81 14.63
C ALA A 717 1.92 -12.62 13.34
N ASP A 718 1.49 -11.69 12.46
CA ASP A 718 2.15 -11.45 11.18
C ASP A 718 3.58 -10.97 11.37
N ALA A 719 3.81 -10.01 12.29
CA ALA A 719 5.14 -9.52 12.62
C ALA A 719 6.06 -10.62 13.18
N ARG A 720 5.50 -11.65 13.85
CA ARG A 720 6.22 -12.85 14.32
C ARG A 720 6.52 -13.83 13.19
N THR A 721 5.60 -14.03 12.26
CA THR A 721 5.79 -14.86 11.07
C THR A 721 6.83 -14.24 10.11
N ILE A 722 6.80 -12.93 9.92
CA ILE A 722 7.88 -12.16 9.27
C ILE A 722 9.21 -12.32 10.02
N THR A 723 9.22 -12.16 11.35
CA THR A 723 10.45 -12.33 12.16
C THR A 723 11.01 -13.75 12.04
N ALA A 724 10.18 -14.78 11.99
CA ALA A 724 10.61 -16.17 11.84
C ALA A 724 11.30 -16.42 10.49
N TYR A 725 10.82 -15.80 9.40
CA TYR A 725 11.52 -15.79 8.11
C TYR A 725 12.87 -15.05 8.19
N ILE A 726 12.89 -13.85 8.76
CA ILE A 726 14.12 -13.05 8.89
C ILE A 726 15.18 -13.83 9.68
N LEU A 727 14.83 -14.41 10.83
CA LEU A 727 15.76 -15.21 11.64
C LEU A 727 16.15 -16.55 10.98
N GLY A 728 15.32 -17.06 10.06
CA GLY A 728 15.58 -18.26 9.27
C GLY A 728 16.34 -18.02 7.97
N SER A 729 16.56 -16.78 7.54
CA SER A 729 17.02 -16.47 6.18
C SER A 729 18.45 -16.93 5.85
N ASN A 730 19.23 -17.31 6.86
CA ASN A 730 20.57 -17.91 6.71
C ASN A 730 20.57 -19.45 6.76
N ASP A 731 19.44 -20.09 7.08
CA ASP A 731 19.38 -21.55 7.19
C ASP A 731 19.07 -22.19 5.82
N LYS A 732 20.03 -22.96 5.30
CA LYS A 732 19.89 -23.73 4.06
C LYS A 732 19.39 -25.16 4.31
N ASN A 733 19.39 -25.60 5.56
CA ASN A 733 19.03 -26.95 5.99
C ASN A 733 17.70 -26.92 6.75
N ILE A 734 16.70 -26.22 6.21
CA ILE A 734 15.40 -26.05 6.85
C ILE A 734 14.73 -27.42 7.03
N SER A 735 14.80 -27.95 8.26
CA SER A 735 14.08 -29.16 8.61
C SER A 735 12.58 -28.93 8.43
N THR A 736 11.96 -29.79 7.65
CA THR A 736 10.52 -29.92 7.55
C THR A 736 10.00 -30.56 8.84
N LEU A 737 8.70 -30.42 9.11
CA LEU A 737 8.05 -31.20 10.17
C LEU A 737 7.97 -32.69 9.75
N PRO A 738 8.00 -33.64 10.69
CA PRO A 738 7.85 -35.06 10.37
C PRO A 738 6.49 -35.34 9.71
N LEU A 739 6.39 -36.36 8.86
CA LEU A 739 5.15 -36.67 8.12
C LEU A 739 3.91 -36.88 9.01
N ALA A 740 4.09 -37.41 10.23
CA ALA A 740 3.03 -37.51 11.22
C ALA A 740 3.51 -36.89 12.53
N GLY A 741 2.63 -36.14 13.20
CA GLY A 741 3.01 -35.39 14.39
C GLY A 741 1.87 -34.68 15.10
N SER A 742 2.26 -33.93 16.12
CA SER A 742 1.39 -33.17 17.02
C SER A 742 1.97 -31.77 17.17
N TYR A 743 1.26 -30.74 16.70
CA TYR A 743 1.71 -29.35 16.73
C TYR A 743 0.82 -28.51 17.66
N THR A 744 1.42 -27.76 18.58
CA THR A 744 0.70 -26.87 19.51
C THR A 744 1.17 -25.43 19.32
N GLU A 745 0.36 -24.60 18.69
CA GLU A 745 0.68 -23.18 18.44
C GLU A 745 1.02 -22.44 19.73
N GLN A 746 2.05 -21.59 19.68
CA GLN A 746 2.57 -20.79 20.77
C GLN A 746 2.32 -19.31 20.47
N LEU A 747 1.07 -18.90 20.69
CA LEU A 747 0.59 -17.53 20.46
C LEU A 747 1.53 -16.47 21.05
N PRO A 748 1.80 -15.36 20.33
CA PRO A 748 2.57 -14.26 20.87
C PRO A 748 1.98 -13.70 22.17
N ALA A 749 2.84 -13.21 23.07
CA ALA A 749 2.37 -12.58 24.32
C ALA A 749 1.60 -11.28 24.02
N GLY A 750 0.27 -11.33 24.20
CA GLY A 750 -0.66 -10.24 23.86
C GLY A 750 -1.47 -10.47 22.58
N ASP A 751 -1.28 -11.60 21.89
CA ASP A 751 -2.16 -12.03 20.79
C ASP A 751 -3.50 -12.57 21.34
N ALA A 752 -4.60 -12.32 20.62
CA ALA A 752 -5.94 -12.76 21.03
C ALA A 752 -6.24 -14.22 20.67
N GLY A 753 -5.43 -14.85 19.80
CA GLY A 753 -5.68 -16.19 19.29
C GLY A 753 -6.79 -16.26 18.24
N THR A 754 -7.16 -15.14 17.60
CA THR A 754 -8.24 -15.08 16.58
C THR A 754 -7.76 -15.33 15.14
N GLY A 755 -6.46 -15.55 14.95
CA GLY A 755 -5.85 -15.80 13.65
C GLY A 755 -6.24 -17.13 12.99
N THR A 756 -5.59 -17.44 11.87
CA THR A 756 -5.72 -18.72 11.17
C THR A 756 -4.40 -19.49 11.22
N MET A 757 -4.46 -20.78 11.54
CA MET A 757 -3.33 -21.71 11.47
C MET A 757 -3.42 -22.51 10.16
N ILE A 758 -2.33 -22.51 9.40
CA ILE A 758 -2.20 -23.09 8.07
C ILE A 758 -1.29 -24.30 8.18
N ILE A 759 -1.73 -25.47 7.73
CA ILE A 759 -0.94 -26.70 7.70
C ILE A 759 -0.71 -27.07 6.24
N ARG A 760 0.54 -27.11 5.81
CA ARG A 760 0.94 -27.33 4.39
C ARG A 760 1.72 -28.63 4.27
N ALA A 761 1.46 -29.39 3.21
CA ALA A 761 2.22 -30.58 2.81
C ALA A 761 2.46 -30.56 1.29
N ALA A 762 3.70 -30.76 0.83
CA ALA A 762 4.03 -30.76 -0.59
C ALA A 762 5.18 -31.72 -0.95
N TYR A 763 5.16 -32.25 -2.17
CA TYR A 763 6.20 -33.15 -2.70
C TYR A 763 6.46 -32.89 -4.19
N THR A 764 7.71 -33.04 -4.60
CA THR A 764 8.21 -33.01 -5.98
C THR A 764 8.82 -34.38 -6.28
N ASP A 765 8.32 -35.06 -7.32
CA ASP A 765 8.85 -36.33 -7.79
C ASP A 765 10.19 -36.16 -8.54
N LYS A 766 10.85 -37.26 -8.91
CA LYS A 766 12.13 -37.24 -9.66
C LYS A 766 11.95 -37.15 -11.19
N GLY A 767 10.72 -37.20 -11.71
CA GLY A 767 10.42 -37.28 -13.14
C GLY A 767 10.63 -38.68 -13.76
N ALA A 768 10.01 -38.90 -14.91
CA ALA A 768 10.02 -40.18 -15.61
C ALA A 768 11.00 -40.18 -16.80
N GLY A 769 12.27 -40.49 -16.54
CA GLY A 769 13.30 -40.63 -17.57
C GLY A 769 13.66 -39.31 -18.26
N ALA A 770 13.08 -39.07 -19.44
CA ALA A 770 13.22 -37.79 -20.18
C ALA A 770 12.08 -36.79 -19.87
N VAL A 771 11.08 -37.21 -19.10
CA VAL A 771 9.92 -36.40 -18.71
C VAL A 771 10.23 -35.70 -17.38
N PRO A 772 10.09 -34.37 -17.27
CA PRO A 772 10.51 -33.62 -16.09
C PRO A 772 9.57 -33.84 -14.89
N ALA A 773 10.14 -33.62 -13.70
CA ALA A 773 9.42 -33.67 -12.44
C ALA A 773 8.16 -32.80 -12.38
N LEU A 774 7.17 -33.27 -11.63
CA LEU A 774 5.95 -32.56 -11.26
C LEU A 774 5.95 -32.25 -9.76
N THR A 775 4.90 -31.61 -9.26
CA THR A 775 4.80 -31.19 -7.86
C THR A 775 3.34 -31.07 -7.46
N THR A 776 3.01 -31.62 -6.29
CA THR A 776 1.66 -31.58 -5.71
C THR A 776 1.72 -31.00 -4.29
N GLU A 777 0.70 -30.24 -3.95
CA GLU A 777 0.51 -29.59 -2.65
C GLU A 777 -0.88 -29.90 -2.07
N LYS A 778 -0.96 -29.98 -0.73
CA LYS A 778 -2.19 -29.92 0.06
C LYS A 778 -2.01 -28.96 1.23
N THR A 779 -3.06 -28.17 1.49
CA THR A 779 -3.09 -27.20 2.57
C THR A 779 -4.44 -27.28 3.28
N ILE A 780 -4.41 -27.35 4.61
CA ILE A 780 -5.60 -27.23 5.47
C ILE A 780 -5.50 -25.93 6.26
N GLN A 781 -6.61 -25.21 6.37
CA GLN A 781 -6.73 -24.00 7.18
C GLN A 781 -7.60 -24.32 8.40
N LEU A 782 -7.11 -23.93 9.58
CA LEU A 782 -7.82 -24.02 10.84
C LEU A 782 -7.96 -22.61 11.39
N HIS A 783 -9.18 -22.08 11.38
CA HIS A 783 -9.45 -20.77 11.96
C HIS A 783 -9.39 -20.84 13.49
N SER A 784 -9.44 -19.70 14.16
CA SER A 784 -9.64 -19.68 15.60
C SER A 784 -10.93 -20.40 15.99
N SER A 785 -10.95 -21.02 17.18
CA SER A 785 -12.22 -21.45 17.78
C SER A 785 -13.15 -20.30 18.16
N GLN A 786 -12.74 -19.04 17.95
CA GLN A 786 -13.54 -17.83 18.13
C GLN A 786 -13.75 -17.10 16.79
N TYR A 787 -15.01 -16.99 16.36
CA TYR A 787 -15.45 -16.35 15.12
C TYR A 787 -16.09 -14.98 15.40
N SER A 788 -15.82 -14.00 14.53
CA SER A 788 -16.59 -12.75 14.46
C SER A 788 -18.01 -13.03 13.98
N SER A 789 -19.01 -12.40 14.60
CA SER A 789 -20.41 -12.50 14.12
C SER A 789 -20.56 -11.90 12.71
N GLY A 790 -19.68 -10.97 12.32
CA GLY A 790 -19.60 -10.42 10.98
C GLY A 790 -19.42 -11.46 9.88
N ASP A 791 -18.80 -12.61 10.19
CA ASP A 791 -18.39 -13.61 9.21
C ASP A 791 -19.47 -14.68 8.97
N ALA A 792 -20.61 -14.58 9.65
CA ALA A 792 -21.73 -15.50 9.47
C ALA A 792 -22.17 -15.54 8.00
N ASN A 793 -22.12 -16.74 7.40
CA ASN A 793 -22.38 -17.01 5.99
C ASN A 793 -23.86 -16.91 5.63
N ILE A 794 -24.75 -17.10 6.63
CA ILE A 794 -26.20 -16.92 6.51
C ILE A 794 -26.65 -15.89 7.54
N LEU A 795 -27.57 -15.00 7.14
CA LEU A 795 -28.20 -14.00 8.00
C LEU A 795 -29.69 -13.90 7.61
N HIS A 796 -30.59 -13.98 8.59
CA HIS A 796 -32.05 -13.86 8.38
C HIS A 796 -32.70 -13.10 9.53
N ASN A 797 -33.63 -12.19 9.22
CA ASN A 797 -34.31 -11.27 10.14
C ASN A 797 -33.38 -10.66 11.23
N ALA A 798 -32.19 -10.24 10.80
CA ALA A 798 -31.12 -9.76 11.65
C ALA A 798 -30.25 -8.75 10.89
N GLU A 799 -29.67 -7.78 11.59
CA GLU A 799 -28.89 -6.68 11.00
C GLU A 799 -27.40 -6.81 11.38
N LYS A 800 -26.49 -6.71 10.41
CA LYS A 800 -25.05 -6.54 10.67
C LYS A 800 -24.75 -5.04 10.80
N ILE A 801 -24.15 -4.62 11.91
CA ILE A 801 -23.77 -3.23 12.17
C ILE A 801 -22.30 -3.18 12.59
N VAL A 802 -21.54 -2.27 11.98
CA VAL A 802 -20.14 -2.00 12.32
C VAL A 802 -20.10 -0.96 13.44
N GLU A 803 -19.44 -1.28 14.54
CA GLU A 803 -19.22 -0.40 15.68
C GLU A 803 -17.71 -0.15 15.84
N ALA A 804 -17.33 1.11 16.06
CA ALA A 804 -15.94 1.54 16.22
C ALA A 804 -15.82 2.43 17.47
N MET A 805 -15.53 1.81 18.62
CA MET A 805 -15.31 2.52 19.90
C MET A 805 -13.90 2.27 20.49
N PHE A 806 -13.29 1.11 20.22
CA PHE A 806 -11.95 0.74 20.70
C PHE A 806 -11.23 -0.18 19.71
N THR A 807 -11.98 -1.11 19.14
CA THR A 807 -11.67 -1.81 17.88
C THR A 807 -12.87 -1.65 16.96
N VAL A 808 -12.69 -1.92 15.66
CA VAL A 808 -13.79 -2.08 14.71
C VAL A 808 -14.34 -3.49 14.85
N SER A 809 -15.61 -3.65 15.22
CA SER A 809 -16.29 -4.95 15.24
C SER A 809 -17.59 -4.92 14.46
N THR A 810 -17.90 -6.01 13.76
CA THR A 810 -19.20 -6.22 13.13
C THR A 810 -20.07 -7.05 14.07
N ASN A 811 -21.14 -6.44 14.57
CA ASN A 811 -22.09 -7.06 15.48
C ASN A 811 -23.37 -7.46 14.73
N ILE A 812 -23.93 -8.63 15.01
CA ILE A 812 -25.27 -9.02 14.57
C ILE A 812 -26.31 -8.64 15.63
N ARG A 813 -27.37 -7.97 15.19
CA ARG A 813 -28.56 -7.62 15.99
C ARG A 813 -29.78 -8.39 15.46
N PRO A 814 -30.13 -9.57 16.02
CA PRO A 814 -31.25 -10.36 15.56
C PRO A 814 -32.59 -9.87 16.14
N LYS A 815 -33.66 -9.99 15.35
CA LYS A 815 -35.06 -9.81 15.78
C LYS A 815 -35.65 -11.17 16.17
N ASN A 816 -36.92 -11.21 16.57
CA ASN A 816 -37.60 -12.48 16.86
C ASN A 816 -37.66 -13.39 15.61
N ASP A 817 -37.35 -14.67 15.80
CA ASP A 817 -37.15 -15.70 14.76
C ASP A 817 -36.08 -15.34 13.71
N GLY A 818 -35.23 -14.35 14.04
CA GLY A 818 -33.99 -14.08 13.33
C GLY A 818 -32.92 -15.11 13.66
N TYR A 819 -32.02 -15.35 12.71
CA TYR A 819 -30.92 -16.28 12.87
C TYR A 819 -29.70 -15.90 12.04
N PHE A 820 -28.54 -16.43 12.43
CA PHE A 820 -27.35 -16.44 11.61
C PHE A 820 -26.67 -17.82 11.68
N ALA A 821 -25.85 -18.16 10.69
CA ALA A 821 -25.16 -19.45 10.68
C ALA A 821 -23.76 -19.38 10.07
N TYR A 822 -22.89 -20.27 10.53
CA TYR A 822 -21.60 -20.59 9.90
C TYR A 822 -21.69 -21.96 9.21
N LYS A 823 -21.03 -22.11 8.06
CA LYS A 823 -21.10 -23.32 7.24
C LYS A 823 -19.94 -24.29 7.47
N ASN A 824 -20.21 -25.58 7.26
CA ASN A 824 -19.23 -26.68 7.26
C ASN A 824 -18.34 -26.77 8.52
N ILE A 825 -18.81 -26.28 9.67
CA ILE A 825 -18.03 -26.24 10.92
C ILE A 825 -17.90 -27.66 11.48
N ASP A 826 -16.67 -28.09 11.72
CA ASP A 826 -16.40 -29.36 12.40
C ASP A 826 -16.65 -29.19 13.92
N LEU A 827 -17.61 -29.93 14.47
CA LEU A 827 -17.89 -29.96 15.91
C LEU A 827 -17.04 -30.98 16.67
N THR A 828 -16.14 -31.72 16.00
CA THR A 828 -15.26 -32.70 16.65
C THR A 828 -14.47 -32.06 17.80
N GLY A 829 -14.74 -32.52 19.02
CA GLY A 829 -14.12 -32.05 20.27
C GLY A 829 -14.81 -30.86 20.96
N VAL A 830 -15.80 -30.22 20.34
CA VAL A 830 -16.52 -29.08 20.95
C VAL A 830 -17.50 -29.57 22.02
N GLN A 831 -17.50 -28.94 23.19
CA GLN A 831 -18.40 -29.27 24.31
C GLN A 831 -19.35 -28.14 24.73
N GLN A 832 -19.00 -26.90 24.38
CA GLN A 832 -19.72 -25.69 24.77
C GLN A 832 -19.49 -24.62 23.70
N VAL A 833 -20.49 -23.78 23.46
CA VAL A 833 -20.39 -22.56 22.64
C VAL A 833 -20.71 -21.36 23.52
N ALA A 834 -19.85 -20.34 23.50
CA ALA A 834 -20.01 -19.11 24.27
C ALA A 834 -20.21 -17.93 23.32
N LEU A 835 -21.34 -17.23 23.42
CA LEU A 835 -21.66 -16.07 22.60
C LEU A 835 -21.42 -14.77 23.39
N MET A 836 -20.72 -13.82 22.79
CA MET A 836 -20.65 -12.45 23.29
C MET A 836 -21.94 -11.70 22.93
N ALA A 837 -23.03 -12.09 23.59
CA ALA A 837 -24.38 -11.57 23.40
C ALA A 837 -24.78 -10.65 24.56
N THR A 838 -25.28 -9.45 24.25
CA THR A 838 -25.68 -8.45 25.24
C THR A 838 -27.04 -7.84 24.90
N ALA A 839 -27.93 -7.77 25.88
CA ALA A 839 -29.25 -7.15 25.75
C ALA A 839 -29.34 -5.92 26.65
N ASN A 840 -28.82 -4.77 26.18
CA ASN A 840 -28.90 -3.50 26.90
C ASN A 840 -30.19 -2.73 26.57
N PRO A 841 -31.11 -2.50 27.52
CA PRO A 841 -32.34 -1.73 27.29
C PRO A 841 -32.09 -0.28 26.85
N SER A 842 -30.97 0.34 27.23
CA SER A 842 -30.65 1.71 26.80
C SER A 842 -30.27 1.83 25.32
N GLN A 843 -30.15 0.70 24.62
CA GLN A 843 -29.93 0.60 23.17
C GLN A 843 -31.13 -0.06 22.47
N GLY A 844 -32.26 -0.23 23.16
CA GLY A 844 -33.50 -0.81 22.61
C GLY A 844 -33.56 -2.34 22.62
N PHE A 845 -32.59 -3.04 23.24
CA PHE A 845 -32.56 -4.50 23.27
C PHE A 845 -33.43 -5.08 24.40
N VAL A 846 -34.31 -6.02 24.05
CA VAL A 846 -35.33 -6.58 24.97
C VAL A 846 -34.97 -7.96 25.57
N GLY A 847 -33.85 -8.56 25.17
CA GLY A 847 -33.45 -9.91 25.56
C GLY A 847 -34.20 -11.01 24.81
N GLY A 848 -33.87 -12.27 25.09
CA GLY A 848 -34.47 -13.44 24.45
C GLY A 848 -33.71 -14.74 24.67
N ASN A 849 -34.24 -15.84 24.15
CA ASN A 849 -33.54 -17.11 24.08
C ASN A 849 -32.65 -17.16 22.84
N ILE A 850 -31.51 -17.83 22.98
CA ILE A 850 -30.66 -18.30 21.89
C ILE A 850 -30.81 -19.82 21.83
N GLU A 851 -31.07 -20.36 20.64
CA GLU A 851 -31.14 -21.80 20.37
C GLU A 851 -30.09 -22.16 19.31
N ILE A 852 -29.28 -23.20 19.56
CA ILE A 852 -28.27 -23.68 18.61
C ILE A 852 -28.83 -24.89 17.87
N HIS A 853 -28.99 -24.79 16.55
CA HIS A 853 -29.49 -25.86 15.69
C HIS A 853 -28.44 -26.34 14.67
N LEU A 854 -28.54 -27.61 14.31
CA LEU A 854 -27.68 -28.31 13.37
C LEU A 854 -28.34 -28.43 11.98
N ASP A 855 -27.59 -28.09 10.93
CA ASP A 855 -27.88 -28.07 9.49
C ASP A 855 -29.02 -27.16 8.98
N LYS A 856 -29.99 -26.80 9.82
CA LYS A 856 -31.08 -25.87 9.48
C LYS A 856 -31.64 -25.14 10.72
N PRO A 857 -32.36 -24.01 10.57
CA PRO A 857 -32.88 -23.23 11.70
C PRO A 857 -33.86 -23.99 12.60
N ASP A 858 -34.55 -24.99 12.06
CA ASP A 858 -35.45 -25.91 12.75
C ASP A 858 -34.83 -27.32 12.85
N GLY A 859 -33.50 -27.40 12.89
CA GLY A 859 -32.72 -28.64 12.91
C GLY A 859 -32.61 -29.26 14.30
N GLN A 860 -31.71 -30.22 14.48
CA GLN A 860 -31.47 -30.81 15.80
C GLN A 860 -30.97 -29.73 16.77
N LEU A 861 -31.75 -29.48 17.83
CA LEU A 861 -31.38 -28.56 18.91
C LEU A 861 -30.20 -29.14 19.71
N LEU A 862 -29.06 -28.47 19.67
CA LEU A 862 -27.84 -28.84 20.39
C LEU A 862 -27.81 -28.30 21.82
N GLY A 863 -28.42 -27.13 22.04
CA GLY A 863 -28.52 -26.46 23.34
C GLY A 863 -29.19 -25.08 23.23
N THR A 864 -29.53 -24.49 24.39
CA THR A 864 -30.13 -23.15 24.48
C THR A 864 -29.66 -22.40 25.74
N ALA A 865 -29.72 -21.07 25.71
CA ALA A 865 -29.62 -20.21 26.90
C ALA A 865 -30.51 -18.96 26.75
N ASN A 866 -30.85 -18.33 27.88
CA ASN A 866 -31.57 -17.05 27.91
C ASN A 866 -30.59 -15.89 28.14
N VAL A 867 -30.73 -14.81 27.37
CA VAL A 867 -30.08 -13.52 27.58
C VAL A 867 -31.11 -12.55 28.14
N ALA A 868 -31.01 -12.27 29.44
CA ALA A 868 -31.87 -11.31 30.10
C ALA A 868 -31.52 -9.87 29.71
N PRO A 869 -32.49 -8.95 29.63
CA PRO A 869 -32.23 -7.52 29.47
C PRO A 869 -31.55 -6.95 30.72
N VAL A 870 -30.33 -6.41 30.57
CA VAL A 870 -29.49 -5.90 31.67
C VAL A 870 -28.90 -4.55 31.31
N ASN A 871 -29.02 -3.57 32.21
CA ASN A 871 -28.28 -2.31 32.11
C ASN A 871 -26.82 -2.53 32.55
N PRO A 872 -25.82 -2.37 31.66
CA PRO A 872 -24.42 -2.71 31.99
C PRO A 872 -23.82 -1.83 33.10
N PHE A 873 -24.24 -0.57 33.20
CA PHE A 873 -23.76 0.34 34.24
C PHE A 873 -24.29 -0.06 35.62
N ALA A 874 -25.56 -0.46 35.72
CA ALA A 874 -26.13 -0.99 36.94
C ALA A 874 -25.47 -2.32 37.35
N ALA A 875 -25.18 -3.21 36.39
CA ALA A 875 -24.46 -4.45 36.64
C ALA A 875 -23.02 -4.21 37.15
N LEU A 876 -22.29 -3.26 36.53
CA LEU A 876 -20.96 -2.85 36.95
C LEU A 876 -20.94 -2.28 38.37
N MET A 877 -21.87 -1.39 38.70
CA MET A 877 -22.00 -0.80 40.04
C MET A 877 -22.37 -1.87 41.09
N ASN A 878 -23.27 -2.80 40.76
CA ASN A 878 -23.61 -3.90 41.66
C ASN A 878 -22.44 -4.87 41.87
N ALA A 879 -21.65 -5.17 40.84
CA ALA A 879 -20.43 -5.98 40.97
C ALA A 879 -19.36 -5.28 41.83
N ALA A 880 -19.17 -3.97 41.65
CA ALA A 880 -18.26 -3.17 42.47
C ALA A 880 -18.70 -3.13 43.95
N ASN A 881 -19.99 -2.92 44.22
CA ASN A 881 -20.54 -2.95 45.57
C ASN A 881 -20.43 -4.35 46.22
N ALA A 882 -20.69 -5.42 45.48
CA ALA A 882 -20.54 -6.80 45.96
C ALA A 882 -19.07 -7.19 46.22
N ALA A 883 -18.12 -6.59 45.51
CA ALA A 883 -16.70 -6.74 45.81
C ALA A 883 -16.30 -6.02 47.11
N GLN A 884 -16.90 -4.86 47.41
CA GLN A 884 -16.67 -4.15 48.67
C GLN A 884 -17.26 -4.88 49.89
N THR A 885 -18.48 -5.44 49.80
CA THR A 885 -19.15 -6.05 50.96
C THR A 885 -18.51 -7.35 51.47
N LYS A 886 -17.64 -8.00 50.69
CA LYS A 886 -16.83 -9.13 51.17
C LYS A 886 -15.60 -8.71 51.99
N GLY A 887 -15.23 -7.43 52.01
CA GLY A 887 -14.14 -6.87 52.81
C GLY A 887 -14.58 -6.48 54.23
N GLY A 888 -14.96 -7.47 55.05
CA GLY A 888 -15.57 -7.22 56.36
C GLY A 888 -14.64 -6.63 57.42
N SER A 889 -14.68 -5.31 57.62
CA SER A 889 -14.34 -4.63 58.89
C SER A 889 -14.90 -3.20 58.94
N LYS A 890 -15.54 -2.82 60.06
CA LYS A 890 -15.92 -1.42 60.32
C LYS A 890 -14.65 -0.61 60.62
N VAL A 891 -14.40 0.46 59.85
CA VAL A 891 -13.33 1.42 60.13
C VAL A 891 -13.89 2.59 60.93
N ALA A 892 -13.19 2.98 62.00
CA ALA A 892 -13.56 4.12 62.85
C ALA A 892 -13.17 5.47 62.22
N ALA A 893 -13.51 6.58 62.89
CA ALA A 893 -13.25 7.93 62.39
C ALA A 893 -11.75 8.20 62.10
N PRO A 894 -11.42 9.00 61.06
CA PRO A 894 -10.06 9.09 60.55
C PRO A 894 -9.14 10.00 61.37
N THR A 895 -7.91 9.53 61.62
CA THR A 895 -6.76 10.37 61.98
C THR A 895 -5.85 10.58 60.77
N ALA A 896 -5.21 11.75 60.70
CA ALA A 896 -4.53 12.22 59.49
C ALA A 896 -3.06 11.78 59.36
N LYS A 897 -2.51 12.00 58.14
CA LYS A 897 -1.11 11.81 57.69
C LYS A 897 -0.72 10.39 57.25
N GLY A 898 -0.95 10.12 55.97
CA GLY A 898 -0.25 9.12 55.16
C GLY A 898 -0.43 9.45 53.67
N PRO A 899 0.54 9.16 52.78
CA PRO A 899 0.36 9.37 51.35
C PRO A 899 -0.71 8.41 50.83
N ALA A 900 -1.71 8.93 50.10
CA ALA A 900 -2.77 8.11 49.55
C ALA A 900 -2.19 7.08 48.57
N LYS A 901 -2.24 5.79 48.94
CA LYS A 901 -2.00 4.70 47.99
C LYS A 901 -3.04 4.82 46.89
N LYS A 902 -2.61 5.26 45.69
CA LYS A 902 -3.44 5.20 44.48
C LYS A 902 -3.89 3.76 44.29
N THR A 903 -5.17 3.50 44.54
CA THR A 903 -5.83 2.32 43.97
C THR A 903 -5.65 2.39 42.46
N LYS A 904 -5.05 1.35 41.86
CA LYS A 904 -5.10 1.23 40.40
C LYS A 904 -6.59 1.12 40.03
N GLY A 905 -7.02 1.88 39.03
CA GLY A 905 -8.25 1.55 38.32
C GLY A 905 -8.16 0.13 37.74
N PRO A 906 -9.30 -0.51 37.45
CA PRO A 906 -9.29 -1.84 36.83
C PRO A 906 -8.43 -1.80 35.56
N SER A 907 -7.50 -2.74 35.44
CA SER A 907 -6.66 -2.85 34.24
C SER A 907 -7.47 -3.35 33.05
N MET A 908 -6.93 -3.23 31.84
CA MET A 908 -7.54 -3.86 30.65
C MET A 908 -7.71 -5.38 30.82
N ALA A 909 -6.86 -6.03 31.63
CA ALA A 909 -7.03 -7.44 31.97
C ALA A 909 -8.22 -7.69 32.93
N ASP A 910 -8.45 -6.80 33.90
CA ASP A 910 -9.61 -6.86 34.80
C ASP A 910 -10.91 -6.58 34.03
N PHE A 911 -10.89 -5.61 33.10
CA PHE A 911 -12.02 -5.31 32.23
C PHE A 911 -12.30 -6.44 31.25
N ALA A 912 -11.29 -7.02 30.59
CA ALA A 912 -11.44 -8.20 29.74
C ALA A 912 -11.96 -9.42 30.52
N LYS A 913 -11.53 -9.60 31.77
CA LYS A 913 -12.03 -10.65 32.67
C LYS A 913 -13.48 -10.42 33.12
N LEU A 914 -13.89 -9.17 33.30
CA LEU A 914 -15.28 -8.79 33.56
C LEU A 914 -16.17 -9.04 32.32
N MET A 915 -15.73 -8.61 31.15
CA MET A 915 -16.45 -8.80 29.88
C MET A 915 -16.54 -10.28 29.48
N GLY A 916 -15.48 -11.07 29.69
CA GLY A 916 -15.50 -12.52 29.51
C GLY A 916 -16.46 -13.24 30.50
N GLY A 917 -16.79 -12.60 31.62
CA GLY A 917 -17.85 -13.03 32.53
C GLY A 917 -19.28 -12.78 32.03
N MET A 918 -19.46 -12.03 30.93
CA MET A 918 -20.77 -11.76 30.31
C MET A 918 -21.08 -12.69 29.13
N ALA A 919 -20.15 -13.60 28.75
CA ALA A 919 -20.36 -14.52 27.64
C ALA A 919 -21.48 -15.52 27.95
N THR A 920 -22.49 -15.59 27.07
CA THR A 920 -23.62 -16.51 27.18
C THR A 920 -23.18 -17.91 26.76
N LYS A 921 -22.92 -18.77 27.74
CA LYS A 921 -22.44 -20.15 27.55
C LYS A 921 -23.60 -21.13 27.34
N ILE A 922 -23.52 -21.90 26.26
CA ILE A 922 -24.46 -22.96 25.88
C ILE A 922 -23.67 -24.26 25.78
N ASN A 923 -23.93 -25.22 26.65
CA ASN A 923 -23.38 -26.58 26.51
C ASN A 923 -24.08 -27.27 25.33
N ILE A 924 -23.31 -27.93 24.45
CA ILE A 924 -23.86 -28.66 23.30
C ILE A 924 -23.82 -30.17 23.54
N ASN A 925 -24.82 -30.89 23.00
CA ASN A 925 -24.97 -32.33 23.21
C ASN A 925 -24.84 -33.12 21.88
N GLY A 926 -23.92 -34.09 21.86
CA GLY A 926 -23.97 -35.23 20.94
C GLY A 926 -23.62 -35.02 19.47
N ALA A 927 -23.18 -33.82 19.05
CA ALA A 927 -22.77 -33.55 17.67
C ALA A 927 -21.25 -33.62 17.48
N SER A 928 -20.80 -34.10 16.32
CA SER A 928 -19.40 -34.26 15.91
C SER A 928 -19.29 -34.38 14.39
N GLY A 929 -18.14 -34.08 13.80
CA GLY A 929 -17.99 -33.92 12.34
C GLY A 929 -18.48 -32.56 11.82
N GLN A 930 -18.47 -32.38 10.50
CA GLN A 930 -18.85 -31.12 9.83
C GLN A 930 -20.36 -30.97 9.67
N HIS A 931 -20.90 -29.80 10.05
CA HIS A 931 -22.31 -29.42 9.96
C HIS A 931 -22.45 -27.90 9.67
N ASP A 932 -23.61 -27.45 9.19
CA ASP A 932 -23.94 -26.01 9.22
C ASP A 932 -24.54 -25.66 10.59
N ILE A 933 -24.02 -24.64 11.29
CA ILE A 933 -24.42 -24.33 12.68
C ILE A 933 -25.20 -23.03 12.76
N TYR A 934 -26.47 -23.12 13.15
CA TYR A 934 -27.43 -22.02 13.21
C TYR A 934 -27.64 -21.53 14.64
N PHE A 935 -27.64 -20.22 14.82
CA PHE A 935 -28.00 -19.53 16.06
C PHE A 935 -29.32 -18.81 15.84
N VAL A 936 -30.38 -19.29 16.50
CA VAL A 936 -31.76 -18.80 16.33
C VAL A 936 -32.18 -18.03 17.58
N PHE A 937 -32.81 -16.87 17.39
CA PHE A 937 -33.08 -15.91 18.46
C PHE A 937 -34.60 -15.71 18.64
N LYS A 938 -35.12 -16.05 19.82
CA LYS A 938 -36.56 -16.10 20.09
C LYS A 938 -36.98 -15.29 21.30
N ASN A 939 -37.98 -14.44 21.12
CA ASN A 939 -38.71 -13.74 22.17
C ASN A 939 -40.12 -13.41 21.67
N ALA A 940 -41.09 -14.29 21.96
CA ALA A 940 -42.49 -14.13 21.56
C ALA A 940 -43.23 -12.94 22.19
N LYS A 941 -42.54 -12.08 22.96
CA LYS A 941 -43.05 -10.80 23.51
C LYS A 941 -42.45 -9.57 22.85
N ALA A 942 -41.44 -9.73 21.97
CA ALA A 942 -40.84 -8.63 21.23
C ALA A 942 -41.71 -8.21 20.03
N LYS A 943 -41.64 -6.93 19.65
CA LYS A 943 -42.34 -6.43 18.45
C LYS A 943 -41.63 -6.90 17.16
N PRO A 944 -42.30 -6.98 16.00
CA PRO A 944 -41.74 -7.58 14.78
C PRO A 944 -40.42 -6.98 14.25
N LEU A 945 -40.09 -5.74 14.60
CA LEU A 945 -38.86 -5.04 14.21
C LEU A 945 -37.90 -4.75 15.39
N GLU A 946 -38.22 -5.23 16.59
CA GLU A 946 -37.50 -4.93 17.83
C GLU A 946 -36.30 -5.88 17.99
N PRO A 947 -35.06 -5.38 18.08
CA PRO A 947 -33.88 -6.23 18.18
C PRO A 947 -33.78 -6.84 19.58
N LEU A 948 -33.47 -8.13 19.66
CA LEU A 948 -33.44 -8.86 20.93
C LEU A 948 -32.15 -8.57 21.72
N MET A 949 -31.02 -8.48 21.01
CA MET A 949 -29.68 -8.32 21.59
C MET A 949 -28.68 -7.85 20.53
N SER A 950 -27.46 -7.53 20.95
CA SER A 950 -26.28 -7.40 20.09
C SER A 950 -25.32 -8.55 20.37
N VAL A 951 -24.93 -9.29 19.32
CA VAL A 951 -23.95 -10.39 19.36
C VAL A 951 -22.70 -9.93 18.61
N SER A 952 -21.52 -9.97 19.22
CA SER A 952 -20.27 -9.57 18.53
C SER A 952 -19.42 -10.75 18.07
N SER A 953 -19.35 -11.84 18.84
CA SER A 953 -18.57 -13.03 18.50
C SER A 953 -19.17 -14.33 19.07
N VAL A 954 -18.75 -15.45 18.48
CA VAL A 954 -19.13 -16.81 18.88
C VAL A 954 -17.86 -17.63 19.10
N LYS A 955 -17.73 -18.25 20.27
CA LYS A 955 -16.57 -19.08 20.63
C LYS A 955 -16.96 -20.52 20.89
N PHE A 956 -16.43 -21.43 20.10
CA PHE A 956 -16.46 -22.87 20.34
C PHE A 956 -15.37 -23.23 21.36
N ASN A 957 -15.75 -23.94 22.42
CA ASN A 957 -14.87 -24.38 23.50
C ASN A 957 -14.77 -25.92 23.50
N ASP A 958 -13.56 -26.44 23.60
CA ASP A 958 -13.26 -27.88 23.68
C ASP A 958 -13.47 -28.47 25.09
N VAL A 959 -13.68 -27.61 26.08
CA VAL A 959 -14.01 -27.94 27.47
C VAL A 959 -15.16 -27.07 27.98
N LYS A 960 -15.97 -27.59 28.90
CA LYS A 960 -17.03 -26.82 29.58
C LYS A 960 -16.39 -25.88 30.59
N GLN A 961 -16.54 -24.57 30.37
CA GLN A 961 -16.05 -23.49 31.24
C GLN A 961 -17.15 -22.92 32.12
#